data_AF-A0A2A2EI07-F1
#
_entry.id   AF-A0A2A2EI07-F1
#
_cell.length_a   1.000
_cell.length_b   1.000
_cell.length_c   1.000
_cell.angle_alpha   90.00
_cell.angle_beta   90.00
_cell.angle_gamma   90.00
#
_symmetry.space_group_name_H-M   'P 1'
#
loop_
_entity.id
_entity.type
_entity.pdbx_description
1 polymer ?
#
loop_
_entity_poly.entity_id
_entity_poly.type
_entity_poly.pdbx_seq_one_letter_code
_entity_poly.pdbx_strand_id
1 'polypeptide(L)'
;MTEPDRLPVSSKPTHIGELVSAFEDEPFADAIDRLIWNGHRSDATAFERYAARELEASDVAQLRRISAQYPLRVVRLDNGSAWIAVPDEMSPADRAVVHAVEAALTRLFAADAMACSLDEGQGLLTTLTDADLGELDSLILGDWCERMQFVRRQPDLDVDRSEQYMGDGDWGAMLKCCAVSESIVLPLHYEYRCDFDRASGTMGIVFQAPTAGQFSLYVYDGCGCWSLLSDERRAARASAYTLLLAGVVAQVGFSAHAGTRTVWATAYADSVQRMERPVVSLTVDRADFDARVAPQYAAGLDDVVVDGDAEGALRVLRAAGACSVRLDALTGALDVIQPLPLPQPLLDGRTPLWRDNRALPANLQRRLHALNARSLDTEHDDGVVTYEQIARIEQENRDSPLIMEAELESAIARIESTMPNDGKQPLFCEHAHERAAVGMLFATPSTIYRRVPKSLYYAHLALANLYMKEGSVQAALRHAHALVELAPLTAASYSTLALVVWRTTHDADTAMHAFRTGLKHAVTLRDRSLLYLHLGYLLADVGRSALALACVQCGIDGDLPYDEIDDAIEMFLRLRARLGREQPFDDDERAQLLGAQDLDIDETSKAWMFARGAAEELADCGFKYAAGVSMVADNDLMRALSASLRYGMLKPRMVEQDARGRRTRS
;
A
#
# COMPACT_ATOMS: atom_id res chain seq x y z
N MET A 1 58.95 16.06 13.26
CA MET A 1 58.14 15.37 14.28
C MET A 1 56.97 16.25 14.60
N THR A 2 55.84 15.97 13.96
CA THR A 2 54.53 16.54 14.23
C THR A 2 53.58 15.38 14.03
N GLU A 3 52.85 15.02 15.09
CA GLU A 3 51.93 13.88 15.16
C GLU A 3 50.86 13.97 14.07
N PRO A 4 50.43 12.83 13.49
CA PRO A 4 49.27 12.81 12.61
C PRO A 4 47.99 13.00 13.42
N ASP A 5 47.11 13.86 12.91
CA ASP A 5 45.76 14.11 13.42
C ASP A 5 45.05 12.79 13.75
N ARG A 6 44.68 12.64 15.03
CA ARG A 6 43.74 11.62 15.47
C ARG A 6 42.37 12.01 14.92
N LEU A 7 41.78 11.14 14.10
CA LEU A 7 40.34 11.14 13.83
C LEU A 7 39.57 11.22 15.16
N PRO A 8 38.47 11.97 15.25
CA PRO A 8 37.68 12.03 16.46
C PRO A 8 37.17 10.62 16.79
N VAL A 9 37.42 10.19 18.03
CA VAL A 9 36.89 8.96 18.59
C VAL A 9 35.37 9.08 18.56
N SER A 10 34.70 8.29 17.72
CA SER A 10 33.24 8.11 17.78
C SER A 10 32.89 7.78 19.24
N SER A 11 32.17 8.68 19.90
CA SER A 11 31.69 8.48 21.26
C SER A 11 30.77 7.26 21.27
N LYS A 12 31.02 6.29 22.15
CA LYS A 12 30.12 5.15 22.36
C LYS A 12 28.72 5.72 22.65
N PRO A 13 27.66 5.28 21.96
CA PRO A 13 26.30 5.75 22.22
C PRO A 13 25.96 5.53 23.69
N THR A 14 25.29 6.49 24.31
CA THR A 14 24.91 6.46 25.73
C THR A 14 23.42 6.25 25.94
N HIS A 15 22.62 6.46 24.90
CA HIS A 15 21.16 6.36 24.91
C HIS A 15 20.68 5.19 24.04
N ILE A 16 19.58 4.55 24.44
CA ILE A 16 18.95 3.48 23.65
C ILE A 16 18.47 4.02 22.30
N GLY A 17 17.85 5.21 22.29
CA GLY A 17 17.42 5.88 21.06
C GLY A 17 18.52 6.07 20.02
N GLU A 18 19.76 6.37 20.44
CA GLU A 18 20.92 6.53 19.52
C GLU A 18 21.35 5.20 18.87
N LEU A 19 21.22 4.09 19.60
CA LEU A 19 21.51 2.76 19.04
C LEU A 19 20.46 2.34 18.01
N VAL A 20 19.21 2.73 18.25
CA VAL A 20 18.07 2.41 17.40
C VAL A 20 18.00 3.31 16.16
N SER A 21 18.39 4.58 16.27
CA SER A 21 18.36 5.51 15.11
C SER A 21 19.34 5.11 14.00
N ALA A 22 20.31 4.23 14.27
CA ALA A 22 21.23 3.71 13.28
C ALA A 22 20.55 2.99 12.09
N PHE A 23 19.29 2.57 12.22
CA PHE A 23 18.51 2.00 11.11
C PHE A 23 18.19 3.02 10.00
N GLU A 24 18.30 4.31 10.27
CA GLU A 24 18.02 5.38 9.30
C GLU A 24 19.27 5.73 8.47
N ASP A 25 20.45 5.63 9.08
CA ASP A 25 21.72 6.12 8.52
C ASP A 25 22.58 5.03 7.87
N GLU A 26 22.27 3.75 8.12
CA GLU A 26 23.10 2.62 7.70
C GLU A 26 22.27 1.49 7.06
N PRO A 27 22.88 0.63 6.24
CA PRO A 27 22.20 -0.55 5.72
C PRO A 27 21.63 -1.40 6.86
N PHE A 28 20.34 -1.74 6.77
CA PHE A 28 19.59 -2.34 7.87
C PHE A 28 20.27 -3.59 8.48
N ALA A 29 20.83 -4.47 7.65
CA ALA A 29 21.53 -5.66 8.12
C ALA A 29 22.82 -5.33 8.92
N ASP A 30 23.55 -4.27 8.54
CA ASP A 30 24.77 -3.85 9.22
C ASP A 30 24.46 -3.20 10.59
N ALA A 31 23.37 -2.43 10.67
CA ALA A 31 22.89 -1.86 11.93
C ALA A 31 22.50 -2.97 12.94
N ILE A 32 21.85 -4.03 12.46
CA ILE A 32 21.48 -5.20 13.28
C ILE A 32 22.72 -5.99 13.74
N ASP A 33 23.68 -6.26 12.84
CA ASP A 33 24.93 -6.93 13.19
C ASP A 33 25.71 -6.16 14.27
N ARG A 34 25.66 -4.82 14.23
CA ARG A 34 26.29 -3.95 15.23
C ARG A 34 25.63 -4.07 16.59
N LEU A 35 24.29 -4.10 16.67
CA LEU A 35 23.58 -4.30 17.94
C LEU A 35 23.94 -5.65 18.58
N ILE A 36 24.00 -6.71 17.78
CA ILE A 36 24.42 -8.04 18.21
C ILE A 36 25.86 -8.00 18.73
N TRP A 37 26.77 -7.39 17.95
CA TRP A 37 28.17 -7.23 18.36
C TRP A 37 28.32 -6.49 19.70
N ASN A 38 27.54 -5.42 19.92
CA ASN A 38 27.58 -4.65 21.16
C ASN A 38 27.20 -5.50 22.38
N GLY A 39 26.18 -6.36 22.25
CA GLY A 39 25.74 -7.25 23.33
C GLY A 39 26.75 -8.33 23.73
N HIS A 40 27.67 -8.72 22.83
CA HIS A 40 28.72 -9.71 23.11
C HIS A 40 29.95 -9.14 23.80
N ARG A 41 30.02 -7.82 23.97
CA ARG A 41 31.16 -7.18 24.63
C ARG A 41 31.15 -7.48 26.13
N SER A 42 32.34 -7.56 26.73
CA SER A 42 32.48 -7.79 28.17
C SER A 42 31.94 -6.63 29.03
N ASP A 43 31.88 -5.42 28.46
CA ASP A 43 31.34 -4.20 29.09
C ASP A 43 29.92 -3.88 28.62
N ALA A 44 29.21 -4.83 28.01
CA ALA A 44 27.83 -4.64 27.57
C ALA A 44 26.90 -4.36 28.76
N THR A 45 25.96 -3.45 28.57
CA THR A 45 24.85 -3.17 29.48
C THR A 45 23.81 -4.31 29.46
N ALA A 46 22.85 -4.29 30.40
CA ALA A 46 21.77 -5.29 30.38
C ALA A 46 20.92 -5.17 29.10
N PHE A 47 20.64 -3.94 28.66
CA PHE A 47 19.94 -3.68 27.41
C PHE A 47 20.69 -4.24 26.19
N GLU A 48 21.98 -3.95 26.04
CA GLU A 48 22.77 -4.45 24.89
C GLU A 48 22.79 -5.97 24.83
N ARG A 49 22.94 -6.66 25.99
CA ARG A 49 22.87 -8.13 26.06
C ARG A 49 21.49 -8.66 25.69
N TYR A 50 20.43 -8.00 26.14
CA TYR A 50 19.05 -8.36 25.81
C TYR A 50 18.77 -8.17 24.32
N ALA A 51 19.19 -7.05 23.73
CA ALA A 51 19.03 -6.75 22.32
C ALA A 51 19.70 -7.80 21.42
N ALA A 52 20.95 -8.16 21.72
CA ALA A 52 21.64 -9.23 21.00
C ALA A 52 20.87 -10.56 21.09
N ARG A 53 20.38 -10.90 22.28
CA ARG A 53 19.64 -12.14 22.52
C ARG A 53 18.32 -12.22 21.73
N GLU A 54 17.52 -11.17 21.74
CA GLU A 54 16.25 -11.12 20.98
C GLU A 54 16.47 -11.18 19.46
N LEU A 55 17.50 -10.49 18.96
CA LEU A 55 17.82 -10.46 17.54
C LEU A 55 18.37 -11.81 17.06
N GLU A 56 19.28 -12.43 17.80
CA GLU A 56 19.82 -13.76 17.46
C GLU A 56 18.73 -14.85 17.46
N ALA A 57 17.75 -14.75 18.35
CA ALA A 57 16.60 -15.66 18.41
C ALA A 57 15.65 -15.54 17.19
N SER A 58 15.77 -14.47 16.40
CA SER A 58 14.90 -14.16 15.26
C SER A 58 15.43 -14.72 13.92
N ASP A 59 16.41 -15.63 13.93
CA ASP A 59 17.09 -16.19 12.74
C ASP A 59 17.67 -15.11 11.81
N VAL A 60 18.22 -14.07 12.44
CA VAL A 60 18.73 -12.85 11.81
C VAL A 60 19.90 -13.08 10.85
N ALA A 61 20.57 -14.24 10.93
CA ALA A 61 21.62 -14.62 9.99
C ALA A 61 21.13 -14.64 8.52
N GLN A 62 19.83 -14.85 8.30
CA GLN A 62 19.24 -14.78 6.96
C GLN A 62 18.98 -13.34 6.48
N LEU A 63 18.93 -12.36 7.39
CA LEU A 63 18.51 -10.99 7.09
C LEU A 63 19.38 -10.35 6.01
N ARG A 64 20.70 -10.56 6.05
CA ARG A 64 21.63 -10.01 5.02
C ARG A 64 21.31 -10.51 3.61
N ARG A 65 20.92 -11.79 3.46
CA ARG A 65 20.44 -12.35 2.18
C ARG A 65 19.11 -11.73 1.77
N ILE A 66 18.18 -11.59 2.73
CA ILE A 66 16.84 -11.05 2.47
C ILE A 66 16.93 -9.57 2.05
N SER A 67 17.69 -8.74 2.75
CA SER A 67 17.90 -7.32 2.43
C SER A 67 18.63 -7.09 1.10
N ALA A 68 19.39 -8.08 0.62
CA ALA A 68 19.99 -8.02 -0.72
C ALA A 68 18.99 -8.34 -1.84
N GLN A 69 17.91 -9.05 -1.52
CA GLN A 69 16.87 -9.45 -2.47
C GLN A 69 15.67 -8.49 -2.47
N TYR A 70 15.35 -7.92 -1.31
CA TYR A 70 14.18 -7.07 -1.11
C TYR A 70 14.61 -5.76 -0.44
N PRO A 71 14.06 -4.59 -0.86
CA PRO A 71 14.32 -3.32 -0.21
C PRO A 71 13.56 -3.25 1.11
N LEU A 72 14.22 -3.59 2.22
CA LEU A 72 13.64 -3.51 3.56
C LEU A 72 13.87 -2.11 4.15
N ARG A 73 12.81 -1.50 4.66
CA ARG A 73 12.86 -0.25 5.42
C ARG A 73 12.18 -0.45 6.76
N VAL A 74 12.86 -0.06 7.83
CA VAL A 74 12.30 -0.04 9.18
C VAL A 74 11.79 1.35 9.50
N VAL A 75 10.63 1.41 10.16
CA VAL A 75 10.07 2.64 10.69
C VAL A 75 9.71 2.40 12.15
N ARG A 76 10.07 3.33 13.04
CA ARG A 76 9.50 3.41 14.37
C ARG A 76 8.21 4.22 14.28
N LEU A 77 7.09 3.58 14.58
CA LEU A 77 5.78 4.23 14.57
C LEU A 77 5.60 5.10 15.82
N ASP A 78 4.74 6.11 15.75
CA ASP A 78 4.43 7.03 16.86
C ASP A 78 3.91 6.29 18.11
N ASN A 79 3.32 5.11 17.92
CA ASN A 79 2.87 4.24 19.00
C ASN A 79 4.00 3.44 19.67
N GLY A 80 5.25 3.63 19.26
CA GLY A 80 6.43 2.97 19.80
C GLY A 80 6.73 1.58 19.23
N SER A 81 5.94 1.07 18.28
CA SER A 81 6.20 -0.21 17.62
C SER A 81 7.13 -0.08 16.40
N ALA A 82 7.79 -1.18 16.02
CA ALA A 82 8.53 -1.27 14.78
C ALA A 82 7.62 -1.74 13.65
N TRP A 83 7.84 -1.20 12.45
CA TRP A 83 7.18 -1.66 11.23
C TRP A 83 8.20 -1.84 10.12
N ILE A 84 8.12 -2.99 9.43
CA ILE A 84 8.92 -3.30 8.25
C ILE A 84 7.98 -3.54 7.07
N ALA A 85 8.15 -2.75 6.01
CA ALA A 85 7.41 -2.97 4.78
C ALA A 85 7.80 -4.31 4.15
N VAL A 86 6.85 -5.24 3.99
CA VAL A 86 7.10 -6.55 3.37
C VAL A 86 6.46 -6.63 1.98
N PRO A 87 7.26 -6.79 0.90
CA PRO A 87 6.74 -7.00 -0.45
C PRO A 87 5.87 -8.27 -0.58
N ASP A 88 4.86 -8.23 -1.45
CA ASP A 88 3.92 -9.33 -1.65
C ASP A 88 4.60 -10.59 -2.23
N GLU A 89 5.60 -10.42 -3.09
CA GLU A 89 6.38 -11.48 -3.71
C GLU A 89 7.32 -12.22 -2.75
N MET A 90 7.52 -11.70 -1.53
CA MET A 90 8.39 -12.31 -0.54
C MET A 90 7.94 -13.74 -0.18
N SER A 91 8.91 -14.65 -0.06
CA SER A 91 8.64 -16.03 0.33
C SER A 91 8.11 -16.12 1.78
N PRO A 92 7.30 -17.14 2.15
CA PRO A 92 6.79 -17.25 3.52
C PRO A 92 7.89 -17.40 4.57
N ALA A 93 8.98 -18.08 4.20
CA ALA A 93 10.12 -18.29 5.10
C ALA A 93 10.84 -16.96 5.37
N ASP A 94 11.12 -16.19 4.31
CA ASP A 94 11.74 -14.86 4.46
C ASP A 94 10.83 -13.92 5.26
N ARG A 95 9.51 -13.92 4.98
CA ARG A 95 8.52 -13.11 5.71
C ARG A 95 8.50 -13.44 7.19
N ALA A 96 8.55 -14.73 7.56
CA ALA A 96 8.58 -15.14 8.96
C ALA A 96 9.80 -14.60 9.70
N VAL A 97 10.98 -14.58 9.07
CA VAL A 97 12.20 -13.97 9.63
C VAL A 97 12.01 -12.47 9.81
N VAL A 98 11.50 -11.77 8.79
CA VAL A 98 11.28 -10.31 8.87
C VAL A 98 10.30 -9.96 9.99
N HIS A 99 9.17 -10.68 10.12
CA HIS A 99 8.20 -10.43 11.20
C HIS A 99 8.76 -10.77 12.59
N ALA A 100 9.65 -11.76 12.69
CA ALA A 100 10.34 -12.07 13.95
C ALA A 100 11.30 -10.94 14.35
N VAL A 101 12.08 -10.43 13.40
CA VAL A 101 12.95 -9.26 13.60
C VAL A 101 12.13 -8.02 13.95
N GLU A 102 11.01 -7.77 13.27
CA GLU A 102 10.08 -6.66 13.59
C GLU A 102 9.59 -6.76 15.04
N ALA A 103 9.15 -7.94 15.49
CA ALA A 103 8.70 -8.16 16.86
C ALA A 103 9.84 -7.95 17.89
N ALA A 104 11.06 -8.39 17.57
CA ALA A 104 12.24 -8.12 18.41
C ALA A 104 12.50 -6.61 18.53
N LEU A 105 12.46 -5.87 17.42
CA LEU A 105 12.63 -4.41 17.42
C LEU A 105 11.55 -3.70 18.23
N THR A 106 10.29 -4.13 18.14
CA THR A 106 9.21 -3.59 18.98
C THR A 106 9.51 -3.77 20.48
N ARG A 107 10.09 -4.91 20.91
CA ARG A 107 10.55 -5.07 22.30
C ARG A 107 11.66 -4.09 22.66
N LEU A 108 12.60 -3.84 21.76
CA LEU A 108 13.69 -2.88 22.02
C LEU A 108 13.16 -1.45 22.15
N PHE A 109 12.16 -1.07 21.35
CA PHE A 109 11.54 0.26 21.42
C PHE A 109 10.67 0.41 22.67
N ALA A 110 10.04 -0.67 23.14
CA ALA A 110 9.37 -0.69 24.43
C ALA A 110 10.36 -0.56 25.60
N ALA A 111 11.54 -1.18 25.50
CA ALA A 111 12.61 -1.01 26.48
C ALA A 111 13.09 0.46 26.54
N ASP A 112 13.27 1.12 25.40
CA ASP A 112 13.59 2.55 25.34
C ASP A 112 12.53 3.40 26.07
N ALA A 113 11.25 3.15 25.80
CA ALA A 113 10.15 3.85 26.46
C ALA A 113 10.13 3.61 27.99
N MET A 114 10.38 2.36 28.41
CA MET A 114 10.49 2.01 29.84
C MET A 114 11.68 2.71 30.50
N ALA A 115 12.85 2.74 29.86
CA ALA A 115 14.03 3.43 30.36
C ALA A 115 13.75 4.92 30.53
N CYS A 116 13.21 5.57 29.49
CA CYS A 116 12.77 6.97 29.53
C CYS A 116 11.81 7.26 30.70
N SER A 117 10.89 6.34 31.01
CA SER A 117 9.96 6.51 32.14
C SER A 117 10.66 6.47 33.52
N LEU A 118 11.81 5.81 33.61
CA LEU A 118 12.57 5.61 34.85
C LEU A 118 13.69 6.66 35.05
N ASP A 119 14.18 7.29 33.99
CA ASP A 119 15.31 8.22 34.03
C ASP A 119 14.99 9.64 33.52
N GLU A 120 13.74 10.08 33.73
CA GLU A 120 13.26 11.43 33.39
C GLU A 120 13.36 11.76 31.88
N GLY A 121 13.16 10.75 31.04
CA GLY A 121 13.11 10.89 29.57
C GLY A 121 14.46 10.82 28.89
N GLN A 122 15.51 10.33 29.57
CA GLN A 122 16.84 10.22 28.99
C GLN A 122 17.05 8.94 28.19
N GLY A 123 16.43 7.81 28.58
CA GLY A 123 16.57 6.54 27.90
C GLY A 123 18.02 6.01 27.90
N LEU A 124 18.72 6.09 29.03
CA LEU A 124 20.12 5.66 29.15
C LEU A 124 20.25 4.14 29.03
N LEU A 125 21.32 3.67 28.38
CA LEU A 125 21.62 2.23 28.21
C LEU A 125 21.77 1.47 29.54
N THR A 126 22.11 2.18 30.61
CA THR A 126 22.37 1.61 31.94
C THR A 126 21.16 1.64 32.86
N THR A 127 20.05 2.24 32.45
CA THR A 127 18.86 2.42 33.31
C THR A 127 18.18 1.09 33.63
N LEU A 128 18.05 0.21 32.64
CA LEU A 128 17.34 -1.05 32.78
C LEU A 128 18.24 -2.17 33.30
N THR A 129 17.68 -3.01 34.16
CA THR A 129 18.28 -4.27 34.61
C THR A 129 17.74 -5.46 33.82
N ASP A 130 18.37 -6.63 33.96
CA ASP A 130 17.86 -7.88 33.39
C ASP A 130 16.44 -8.23 33.91
N ALA A 131 16.09 -7.82 35.13
CA ALA A 131 14.75 -8.01 35.69
C ALA A 131 13.71 -7.10 35.02
N ASP A 132 14.04 -5.82 34.83
CA ASP A 132 13.14 -4.87 34.15
C ASP A 132 12.85 -5.32 32.70
N LEU A 133 13.89 -5.79 32.00
CA LEU A 133 13.80 -6.33 30.65
C LEU A 133 12.98 -7.64 30.59
N GLY A 134 12.94 -8.39 31.69
CA GLY A 134 12.13 -9.61 31.83
C GLY A 134 10.61 -9.35 31.84
N GLU A 135 10.18 -8.15 32.24
CA GLU A 135 8.77 -7.77 32.34
C GLU A 135 8.20 -7.20 31.02
N LEU A 136 9.04 -6.95 30.01
CA LEU A 136 8.63 -6.32 28.75
C LEU A 136 7.55 -7.11 28.01
N ASP A 137 7.66 -8.44 27.96
CA ASP A 137 6.66 -9.28 27.29
C ASP A 137 5.28 -9.14 27.94
N SER A 138 5.21 -9.08 29.28
CA SER A 138 3.97 -8.85 30.02
C SER A 138 3.37 -7.47 29.72
N LEU A 139 4.22 -6.44 29.65
CA LEU A 139 3.80 -5.08 29.33
C LEU A 139 3.24 -4.95 27.91
N ILE A 140 3.94 -5.49 26.90
CA ILE A 140 3.55 -5.28 25.50
C ILE A 140 2.47 -6.25 25.02
N LEU A 141 2.47 -7.50 25.52
CA LEU A 141 1.51 -8.54 25.12
C LEU A 141 0.25 -8.56 26.01
N GLY A 142 0.27 -7.86 27.15
CA GLY A 142 -0.86 -7.64 28.06
C GLY A 142 -1.79 -6.51 27.58
N ASP A 143 -2.51 -5.84 28.47
CA ASP A 143 -3.42 -4.70 28.23
C ASP A 143 -4.55 -4.92 27.20
N TRP A 144 -5.18 -6.09 27.26
CA TRP A 144 -6.30 -6.43 26.38
C TRP A 144 -7.55 -5.62 26.69
N CYS A 145 -7.73 -5.23 27.95
CA CYS A 145 -8.80 -4.33 28.38
C CYS A 145 -8.68 -2.96 27.71
N GLU A 146 -7.48 -2.37 27.70
CA GLU A 146 -7.25 -1.05 27.10
C GLU A 146 -7.48 -1.09 25.59
N ARG A 147 -6.97 -2.11 24.88
CA ARG A 147 -7.22 -2.27 23.44
C ARG A 147 -8.71 -2.39 23.12
N MET A 148 -9.44 -3.19 23.89
CA MET A 148 -10.90 -3.31 23.75
C MET A 148 -11.60 -1.98 23.99
N GLN A 149 -11.22 -1.24 25.04
CA GLN A 149 -11.79 0.06 25.36
C GLN A 149 -11.43 1.14 24.34
N PHE A 150 -10.22 1.13 23.79
CA PHE A 150 -9.80 2.02 22.72
C PHE A 150 -10.71 1.86 21.51
N VAL A 151 -10.86 0.62 21.01
CA VAL A 151 -11.73 0.32 19.86
C VAL A 151 -13.20 0.69 20.12
N ARG A 152 -13.68 0.55 21.37
CA ARG A 152 -15.05 0.94 21.75
C ARG A 152 -15.26 2.46 21.82
N ARG A 153 -14.21 3.25 22.04
CA ARG A 153 -14.24 4.73 22.08
C ARG A 153 -14.08 5.38 20.71
N GLN A 154 -13.54 4.66 19.73
CA GLN A 154 -13.36 5.16 18.35
C GLN A 154 -14.63 5.68 17.66
N PRO A 155 -15.87 5.24 17.98
CA PRO A 155 -17.06 5.89 17.45
C PRO A 155 -17.20 7.38 17.81
N ASP A 156 -16.56 7.81 18.91
CA ASP A 156 -16.65 9.16 19.47
C ASP A 156 -15.38 10.01 19.22
N LEU A 157 -14.32 9.41 18.67
CA LEU A 157 -13.10 10.14 18.31
C LEU A 157 -13.28 10.70 16.91
N ASP A 158 -13.38 12.03 16.84
CA ASP A 158 -13.26 12.80 15.60
C ASP A 158 -12.04 12.30 14.84
N VAL A 159 -12.27 11.50 13.79
CA VAL A 159 -11.26 11.30 12.76
C VAL A 159 -11.22 12.63 12.01
N ASP A 160 -10.48 13.57 12.60
CA ASP A 160 -10.42 15.03 12.41
C ASP A 160 -9.96 15.47 10.99
N ARG A 161 -10.06 14.57 10.01
CA ARG A 161 -9.79 14.79 8.59
C ARG A 161 -10.87 14.23 7.66
N SER A 162 -11.94 13.60 8.18
CA SER A 162 -12.84 12.79 7.35
C SER A 162 -14.34 12.88 7.65
N GLU A 163 -14.80 13.67 8.62
CA GLU A 163 -16.24 13.78 8.94
C GLU A 163 -17.11 14.20 7.73
N GLN A 164 -16.55 14.96 6.78
CA GLN A 164 -17.25 15.31 5.54
C GLN A 164 -17.43 14.13 4.55
N TYR A 165 -16.76 13.00 4.77
CA TYR A 165 -16.61 11.89 3.81
C TYR A 165 -16.94 10.51 4.39
N MET A 166 -17.42 10.43 5.64
CA MET A 166 -17.82 9.17 6.28
C MET A 166 -19.32 8.96 6.09
N GLY A 167 -19.71 8.59 4.86
CA GLY A 167 -21.09 8.19 4.57
C GLY A 167 -21.53 6.96 5.36
N ASP A 168 -22.83 6.82 5.63
CA ASP A 168 -23.45 5.65 6.29
C ASP A 168 -23.46 4.38 5.38
N GLY A 169 -22.70 4.40 4.29
CA GLY A 169 -22.64 3.36 3.25
C GLY A 169 -21.60 2.27 3.53
N ASP A 170 -21.46 1.35 2.57
CA ASP A 170 -20.45 0.28 2.63
C ASP A 170 -19.04 0.87 2.65
N TRP A 171 -18.80 1.93 1.88
CA TRP A 171 -17.53 2.65 1.86
C TRP A 171 -17.14 3.17 3.25
N GLY A 172 -18.02 3.92 3.90
CA GLY A 172 -17.73 4.52 5.21
C GLY A 172 -17.51 3.49 6.30
N ALA A 173 -18.31 2.41 6.31
CA ALA A 173 -18.12 1.29 7.24
C ALA A 173 -16.76 0.61 7.05
N MET A 174 -16.35 0.32 5.81
CA MET A 174 -15.06 -0.30 5.50
C MET A 174 -13.89 0.64 5.80
N LEU A 175 -14.00 1.92 5.43
CA LEU A 175 -12.99 2.94 5.74
C LEU A 175 -12.80 3.07 7.25
N LYS A 176 -13.88 3.11 8.04
CA LYS A 176 -13.80 3.15 9.50
C LYS A 176 -13.19 1.88 10.08
N CYS A 177 -13.54 0.71 9.54
CA CYS A 177 -12.91 -0.55 9.94
C CYS A 177 -11.39 -0.50 9.72
N CYS A 178 -10.93 -0.01 8.56
CA CYS A 178 -9.51 0.17 8.29
C CYS A 178 -8.88 1.22 9.22
N ALA A 179 -9.49 2.39 9.36
CA ALA A 179 -8.96 3.46 10.20
C ALA A 179 -8.77 3.03 11.66
N VAL A 180 -9.76 2.31 12.21
CA VAL A 180 -9.66 1.75 13.56
C VAL A 180 -8.57 0.69 13.63
N SER A 181 -8.50 -0.23 12.68
CA SER A 181 -7.45 -1.24 12.61
C SER A 181 -6.03 -0.65 12.56
N GLU A 182 -5.80 0.39 11.74
CA GLU A 182 -4.50 1.10 11.66
C GLU A 182 -4.16 1.88 12.94
N SER A 183 -5.16 2.22 13.75
CA SER A 183 -4.98 3.02 14.97
C SER A 183 -4.75 2.17 16.21
N ILE A 184 -4.98 0.85 16.16
CA ILE A 184 -4.77 -0.03 17.33
C ILE A 184 -3.28 -0.26 17.52
N VAL A 185 -2.81 -0.05 18.75
CA VAL A 185 -1.43 -0.37 19.13
C VAL A 185 -1.29 -1.87 19.35
N LEU A 186 -0.63 -2.54 18.42
CA LEU A 186 -0.32 -3.97 18.49
C LEU A 186 1.19 -4.18 18.54
N PRO A 187 1.70 -5.07 19.42
CA PRO A 187 3.13 -5.33 19.55
C PRO A 187 3.69 -6.20 18.41
N LEU A 188 2.82 -6.87 17.64
CA LEU A 188 3.17 -7.79 16.58
C LEU A 188 2.53 -7.35 15.27
N HIS A 189 3.18 -7.70 14.16
CA HIS A 189 2.70 -7.44 12.81
C HIS A 189 1.22 -7.82 12.62
N TYR A 190 0.45 -6.90 12.03
CA TYR A 190 -0.99 -7.06 11.84
C TYR A 190 -1.39 -6.72 10.40
N GLU A 191 -1.52 -7.75 9.57
CA GLU A 191 -2.17 -7.65 8.26
C GLU A 191 -3.66 -7.99 8.38
N TYR A 192 -4.53 -7.23 7.74
CA TYR A 192 -5.97 -7.48 7.73
C TYR A 192 -6.64 -7.04 6.42
N ARG A 193 -7.87 -7.52 6.20
CA ARG A 193 -8.82 -6.97 5.22
C ARG A 193 -10.24 -7.09 5.77
N CYS A 194 -11.12 -6.21 5.31
CA CYS A 194 -12.53 -6.23 5.71
C CYS A 194 -13.49 -6.27 4.52
N ASP A 195 -14.74 -6.61 4.79
CA ASP A 195 -15.87 -6.39 3.91
C ASP A 195 -17.13 -6.13 4.74
N PHE A 196 -18.01 -5.27 4.24
CA PHE A 196 -19.26 -4.93 4.93
C PHE A 196 -20.43 -5.01 3.97
N ASP A 197 -21.53 -5.61 4.39
CA ASP A 197 -22.80 -5.53 3.68
C ASP A 197 -23.84 -4.84 4.56
N ARG A 198 -24.21 -3.61 4.19
CA ARG A 198 -25.18 -2.80 4.92
C ARG A 198 -26.56 -3.45 5.02
N ALA A 199 -27.01 -4.16 3.98
CA ALA A 199 -28.35 -4.72 3.92
C ALA A 199 -28.58 -5.79 4.99
N SER A 200 -27.64 -6.72 5.12
CA SER A 200 -27.64 -7.74 6.18
C SER A 200 -27.16 -7.20 7.53
N GLY A 201 -26.31 -6.17 7.52
CA GLY A 201 -25.60 -5.69 8.71
C GLY A 201 -24.45 -6.64 9.08
N THR A 202 -23.82 -7.25 8.09
CA THR A 202 -22.73 -8.22 8.30
C THR A 202 -21.39 -7.56 8.01
N MET A 203 -20.45 -7.69 8.96
CA MET A 203 -19.05 -7.34 8.75
C MET A 203 -18.22 -8.62 8.68
N GLY A 204 -17.33 -8.73 7.70
CA GLY A 204 -16.29 -9.74 7.62
C GLY A 204 -14.92 -9.13 7.79
N ILE A 205 -14.04 -9.79 8.55
CA ILE A 205 -12.64 -9.41 8.70
C ILE A 205 -11.77 -10.67 8.59
N VAL A 206 -10.74 -10.60 7.75
CA VAL A 206 -9.65 -11.59 7.74
C VAL A 206 -8.38 -10.93 8.25
N PHE A 207 -7.58 -11.68 9.00
CA PHE A 207 -6.32 -11.18 9.54
C PHE A 207 -5.25 -12.26 9.63
N GLN A 208 -3.99 -11.85 9.72
CA GLN A 208 -2.86 -12.76 9.90
C GLN A 208 -2.71 -13.14 11.38
N ALA A 209 -2.55 -14.44 11.64
CA ALA A 209 -2.18 -14.94 12.96
C ALA A 209 -0.64 -14.86 13.11
N PRO A 210 -0.12 -14.37 14.24
CA PRO A 210 1.32 -14.37 14.48
C PRO A 210 1.87 -15.79 14.60
N THR A 211 3.15 -15.93 14.29
CA THR A 211 3.88 -17.19 14.42
C THR A 211 4.62 -17.28 15.75
N ALA A 212 4.96 -18.50 16.18
CA ALA A 212 5.78 -18.71 17.37
C ALA A 212 7.12 -17.95 17.32
N GLY A 213 7.67 -17.76 16.12
CA GLY A 213 8.92 -17.01 15.86
C GLY A 213 8.89 -15.55 16.34
N GLN A 214 7.71 -14.94 16.42
CA GLN A 214 7.55 -13.54 16.84
C GLN A 214 7.54 -13.35 18.36
N PHE A 215 7.43 -14.43 19.14
CA PHE A 215 7.48 -14.41 20.60
C PHE A 215 8.91 -14.63 21.08
N SER A 216 9.31 -14.02 22.20
CA SER A 216 10.67 -14.19 22.71
C SER A 216 11.00 -15.66 22.96
N LEU A 217 12.25 -16.04 22.66
CA LEU A 217 12.79 -17.36 22.98
C LEU A 217 13.21 -17.46 24.45
N TYR A 218 13.39 -16.35 25.13
CA TYR A 218 13.95 -16.31 26.48
C TYR A 218 12.98 -15.68 27.46
N VAL A 219 12.87 -16.27 28.64
CA VAL A 219 12.09 -15.71 29.75
C VAL A 219 12.98 -15.56 30.97
N TYR A 220 12.82 -14.44 31.67
CA TYR A 220 13.50 -14.18 32.92
C TYR A 220 12.81 -14.95 34.05
N ASP A 221 13.57 -15.74 34.82
CA ASP A 221 13.01 -16.65 35.84
C ASP A 221 12.81 -16.01 37.23
N GLY A 222 13.01 -14.69 37.34
CA GLY A 222 12.92 -13.95 38.60
C GLY A 222 14.04 -14.26 39.60
N CYS A 223 14.90 -15.24 39.32
CA CYS A 223 16.01 -15.66 40.18
C CYS A 223 17.37 -15.10 39.70
N GLY A 224 17.34 -14.16 38.74
CA GLY A 224 18.56 -13.60 38.16
C GLY A 224 18.98 -14.21 36.84
N CYS A 225 18.22 -15.16 36.27
CA CYS A 225 18.64 -15.92 35.11
C CYS A 225 17.63 -15.87 33.95
N TRP A 226 18.16 -15.92 32.73
CA TRP A 226 17.38 -16.10 31.52
C TRP A 226 17.31 -17.59 31.18
N SER A 227 16.10 -18.08 30.89
CA SER A 227 15.84 -19.47 30.54
C SER A 227 15.18 -19.58 29.17
N LEU A 228 15.40 -20.69 28.48
CA LEU A 228 14.80 -20.96 27.17
C LEU A 228 13.34 -21.36 27.34
N LEU A 229 12.46 -20.69 26.58
CA LEU A 229 11.11 -21.16 26.34
C LEU A 229 11.14 -22.26 25.28
N SER A 230 10.37 -23.32 25.49
CA SER A 230 10.20 -24.35 24.48
C SER A 230 9.36 -23.84 23.31
N ASP A 231 9.55 -24.41 22.12
CA ASP A 231 8.78 -24.04 20.94
C ASP A 231 7.28 -24.29 21.14
N GLU A 232 6.91 -25.33 21.91
CA GLU A 232 5.51 -25.60 22.27
C GLU A 232 4.91 -24.45 23.08
N ARG A 233 5.65 -23.92 24.07
CA ARG A 233 5.19 -22.77 24.85
C ARG A 233 5.02 -21.52 23.99
N ARG A 234 5.98 -21.23 23.09
CA ARG A 234 5.87 -20.10 22.17
C ARG A 234 4.68 -20.25 21.22
N ALA A 235 4.41 -21.47 20.75
CA ALA A 235 3.24 -21.77 19.93
C ALA A 235 1.92 -21.59 20.69
N ALA A 236 1.88 -21.97 21.98
CA ALA A 236 0.73 -21.72 22.85
C ALA A 236 0.49 -20.22 23.05
N ARG A 237 1.55 -19.42 23.28
CA ARG A 237 1.45 -17.94 23.36
C ARG A 237 0.90 -17.33 22.07
N ALA A 238 1.41 -17.75 20.92
CA ALA A 238 0.91 -17.30 19.61
C ALA A 238 -0.57 -17.63 19.41
N SER A 239 -1.00 -18.79 19.89
CA SER A 239 -2.39 -19.25 19.81
C SER A 239 -3.31 -18.44 20.73
N ALA A 240 -2.90 -18.21 21.98
CA ALA A 240 -3.62 -17.37 22.93
C ALA A 240 -3.76 -15.93 22.41
N TYR A 241 -2.68 -15.34 21.91
CA TYR A 241 -2.69 -14.01 21.31
C TYR A 241 -3.66 -13.94 20.11
N THR A 242 -3.61 -14.91 19.20
CA THR A 242 -4.49 -14.95 18.02
C THR A 242 -5.96 -14.96 18.42
N LEU A 243 -6.32 -15.73 19.45
CA LEU A 243 -7.69 -15.82 19.95
C LEU A 243 -8.13 -14.51 20.62
N LEU A 244 -7.29 -13.90 21.46
CA LEU A 244 -7.63 -12.61 22.06
C LEU A 244 -7.72 -11.48 21.02
N LEU A 245 -6.84 -11.50 20.02
CA LEU A 245 -6.92 -10.57 18.90
C LEU A 245 -8.21 -10.77 18.10
N ALA A 246 -8.68 -12.00 17.91
CA ALA A 246 -9.94 -12.27 17.21
C ALA A 246 -11.15 -11.59 17.88
N GLY A 247 -11.17 -11.51 19.22
CA GLY A 247 -12.20 -10.77 19.95
C GLY A 247 -12.07 -9.26 19.81
N VAL A 248 -10.85 -8.71 19.79
CA VAL A 248 -10.61 -7.28 19.49
C VAL A 248 -11.04 -6.95 18.06
N VAL A 249 -10.69 -7.78 17.09
CA VAL A 249 -11.11 -7.66 15.68
C VAL A 249 -12.64 -7.71 15.56
N ALA A 250 -13.31 -8.58 16.32
CA ALA A 250 -14.77 -8.59 16.36
C ALA A 250 -15.33 -7.24 16.86
N GLN A 251 -14.73 -6.66 17.89
CA GLN A 251 -15.09 -5.32 18.37
C GLN A 251 -14.83 -4.23 17.32
N VAL A 252 -13.74 -4.31 16.54
CA VAL A 252 -13.48 -3.39 15.41
C VAL A 252 -14.65 -3.42 14.43
N GLY A 253 -15.09 -4.62 14.05
CA GLY A 253 -16.23 -4.78 13.15
C GLY A 253 -17.55 -4.19 13.70
N PHE A 254 -17.79 -4.31 15.00
CA PHE A 254 -18.95 -3.69 15.64
C PHE A 254 -18.83 -2.17 15.76
N SER A 255 -17.62 -1.63 15.95
CA SER A 255 -17.37 -0.17 16.03
C SER A 255 -17.37 0.52 14.66
N ALA A 256 -17.14 -0.22 13.58
CA ALA A 256 -17.06 0.30 12.23
C ALA A 256 -18.41 0.87 11.71
N HIS A 257 -19.54 0.31 12.13
CA HIS A 257 -20.86 0.79 11.71
C HIS A 257 -21.95 0.50 12.74
N ALA A 258 -22.81 1.49 13.01
CA ALA A 258 -23.90 1.35 13.98
C ALA A 258 -24.90 0.24 13.60
N GLY A 259 -25.03 -0.04 12.29
CA GLY A 259 -25.87 -1.13 11.76
C GLY A 259 -25.26 -2.54 11.79
N THR A 260 -23.99 -2.73 12.20
CA THR A 260 -23.39 -4.07 12.25
C THR A 260 -24.08 -4.96 13.28
N ARG A 261 -24.75 -6.02 12.84
CA ARG A 261 -25.42 -7.00 13.71
C ARG A 261 -24.54 -8.20 13.99
N THR A 262 -23.78 -8.64 12.99
CA THR A 262 -22.97 -9.86 13.04
C THR A 262 -21.57 -9.60 12.50
N VAL A 263 -20.56 -10.14 13.16
CA VAL A 263 -19.17 -10.08 12.70
C VAL A 263 -18.64 -11.48 12.42
N TRP A 264 -17.95 -11.62 11.29
CA TRP A 264 -17.22 -12.81 10.88
C TRP A 264 -15.72 -12.51 10.92
N ALA A 265 -14.97 -13.23 11.74
CA ALA A 265 -13.52 -13.06 11.82
C ALA A 265 -12.82 -14.38 11.47
N THR A 266 -11.84 -14.34 10.55
CA THR A 266 -11.03 -15.52 10.19
C THR A 266 -9.54 -15.19 10.19
N ALA A 267 -8.78 -15.93 10.99
CA ALA A 267 -7.33 -15.78 11.10
C ALA A 267 -6.59 -16.78 10.20
N TYR A 268 -5.52 -16.34 9.55
CA TYR A 268 -4.68 -17.16 8.66
C TYR A 268 -3.23 -17.19 9.15
N ALA A 269 -2.65 -18.38 9.23
CA ALA A 269 -1.26 -18.56 9.69
C ALA A 269 -0.20 -18.26 8.64
N ASP A 270 -0.58 -18.09 7.37
CA ASP A 270 0.33 -17.74 6.27
C ASP A 270 0.33 -16.23 6.01
N SER A 271 -0.71 -15.70 5.36
CA SER A 271 -0.93 -14.27 5.17
C SER A 271 -2.34 -14.00 4.64
N VAL A 272 -2.81 -12.76 4.77
CA VAL A 272 -4.08 -12.37 4.15
C VAL A 272 -4.00 -12.40 2.63
N GLN A 273 -2.81 -12.31 2.03
CA GLN A 273 -2.66 -12.40 0.57
C GLN A 273 -2.78 -13.82 0.01
N ARG A 274 -2.49 -14.84 0.81
CA ARG A 274 -2.55 -16.26 0.39
C ARG A 274 -3.83 -16.95 0.85
N MET A 275 -4.17 -16.79 2.11
CA MET A 275 -5.35 -17.40 2.74
C MET A 275 -5.42 -18.93 2.55
N GLU A 276 -4.30 -19.63 2.63
CA GLU A 276 -4.24 -21.10 2.42
C GLU A 276 -4.32 -21.87 3.73
N ARG A 277 -3.95 -21.25 4.87
CA ARG A 277 -3.89 -21.90 6.19
C ARG A 277 -4.77 -21.20 7.23
N PRO A 278 -6.11 -21.30 7.13
CA PRO A 278 -7.00 -20.78 8.17
C PRO A 278 -6.81 -21.56 9.48
N VAL A 279 -6.78 -20.84 10.60
CA VAL A 279 -6.54 -21.39 11.94
C VAL A 279 -7.61 -21.03 12.97
N VAL A 280 -8.30 -19.91 12.75
CA VAL A 280 -9.47 -19.49 13.54
C VAL A 280 -10.55 -19.03 12.57
N SER A 281 -11.79 -19.44 12.80
CA SER A 281 -12.95 -18.85 12.11
C SER A 281 -14.12 -18.76 13.08
N LEU A 282 -14.65 -17.56 13.30
CA LEU A 282 -15.74 -17.31 14.24
C LEU A 282 -16.79 -16.39 13.65
N THR A 283 -18.01 -16.56 14.11
CA THR A 283 -19.14 -15.67 13.86
C THR A 283 -19.81 -15.33 15.18
N VAL A 284 -20.07 -14.04 15.39
CA VAL A 284 -20.63 -13.54 16.65
C VAL A 284 -21.67 -12.46 16.37
N ASP A 285 -22.77 -12.51 17.12
CA ASP A 285 -23.81 -11.49 17.15
C ASP A 285 -23.48 -10.40 18.17
N ARG A 286 -23.79 -9.13 17.85
CA ARG A 286 -23.47 -7.99 18.72
C ARG A 286 -23.98 -8.16 20.15
N ALA A 287 -25.24 -8.58 20.30
CA ALA A 287 -25.87 -8.70 21.61
C ALA A 287 -25.17 -9.73 22.51
N ASP A 288 -24.79 -10.88 21.95
CA ASP A 288 -24.06 -11.91 22.69
C ASP A 288 -22.60 -11.51 22.95
N PHE A 289 -21.96 -10.80 22.01
CA PHE A 289 -20.62 -10.24 22.23
C PHE A 289 -20.60 -9.29 23.43
N ASP A 290 -21.49 -8.30 23.44
CA ASP A 290 -21.58 -7.29 24.49
C ASP A 290 -21.95 -7.90 25.86
N ALA A 291 -22.79 -8.94 25.85
CA ALA A 291 -23.23 -9.60 27.08
C ALA A 291 -22.21 -10.58 27.65
N ARG A 292 -21.38 -11.22 26.81
CA ARG A 292 -20.60 -12.41 27.21
C ARG A 292 -19.10 -12.30 26.97
N VAL A 293 -18.67 -11.60 25.92
CA VAL A 293 -17.24 -11.49 25.55
C VAL A 293 -16.63 -10.20 26.07
N ALA A 294 -17.22 -9.05 25.74
CA ALA A 294 -16.69 -7.74 26.15
C ALA A 294 -16.47 -7.62 27.68
N PRO A 295 -17.34 -8.17 28.56
CA PRO A 295 -17.10 -8.14 30.01
C PRO A 295 -15.87 -8.94 30.45
N GLN A 296 -15.48 -9.99 29.72
CA GLN A 296 -14.28 -10.78 30.06
C GLN A 296 -13.01 -9.96 29.80
N TYR A 297 -12.96 -9.23 28.68
CA TYR A 297 -11.86 -8.29 28.43
C TYR A 297 -11.81 -7.18 29.49
N ALA A 298 -12.97 -6.67 29.92
CA ALA A 298 -13.03 -5.65 30.97
C ALA A 298 -12.60 -6.17 32.35
N ALA A 299 -12.72 -7.48 32.61
CA ALA A 299 -12.28 -8.12 33.84
C ALA A 299 -10.76 -8.34 33.91
N GLY A 300 -10.04 -8.18 32.80
CA GLY A 300 -8.60 -8.39 32.67
C GLY A 300 -8.27 -9.78 32.10
N LEU A 301 -7.40 -9.81 31.09
CA LEU A 301 -6.93 -11.04 30.39
C LEU A 301 -5.41 -10.98 30.12
N ASP A 302 -4.68 -10.21 30.92
CA ASP A 302 -3.31 -9.78 30.56
C ASP A 302 -2.29 -10.93 30.65
N ASP A 303 -2.49 -11.86 31.57
CA ASP A 303 -1.61 -13.03 31.74
C ASP A 303 -1.86 -14.15 30.73
N VAL A 304 -3.03 -14.15 30.05
CA VAL A 304 -3.47 -15.27 29.19
C VAL A 304 -2.46 -15.57 28.07
N VAL A 305 -1.87 -14.53 27.49
CA VAL A 305 -0.86 -14.69 26.43
C VAL A 305 0.47 -15.16 27.02
N VAL A 306 0.91 -14.58 28.14
CA VAL A 306 2.20 -14.90 28.77
C VAL A 306 2.21 -16.33 29.29
N ASP A 307 1.10 -16.80 29.84
CA ASP A 307 0.89 -18.17 30.31
C ASP A 307 0.66 -19.16 29.16
N GLY A 308 0.30 -18.66 27.97
CA GLY A 308 -0.07 -19.50 26.83
C GLY A 308 -1.40 -20.24 27.02
N ASP A 309 -2.36 -19.66 27.77
CA ASP A 309 -3.68 -20.26 28.02
C ASP A 309 -4.64 -20.07 26.82
N ALA A 310 -4.31 -20.73 25.70
CA ALA A 310 -5.13 -20.70 24.50
C ALA A 310 -6.54 -21.28 24.73
N GLU A 311 -6.69 -22.26 25.63
CA GLU A 311 -8.00 -22.82 26.00
C GLU A 311 -8.85 -21.82 26.79
N GLY A 312 -8.25 -21.04 27.69
CA GLY A 312 -8.89 -19.91 28.35
C GLY A 312 -9.41 -18.87 27.36
N ALA A 313 -8.55 -18.41 26.45
CA ALA A 313 -8.93 -17.47 25.40
C ALA A 313 -10.07 -18.02 24.51
N LEU A 314 -10.00 -19.31 24.14
CA LEU A 314 -11.03 -19.97 23.33
C LEU A 314 -12.38 -20.07 24.06
N ARG A 315 -12.37 -20.33 25.37
CA ARG A 315 -13.59 -20.36 26.19
C ARG A 315 -14.32 -19.01 26.19
N VAL A 316 -13.57 -17.90 26.23
CA VAL A 316 -14.15 -16.56 26.12
C VAL A 316 -14.89 -16.40 24.79
N LEU A 317 -14.25 -16.71 23.66
CA LEU A 317 -14.86 -16.53 22.33
C LEU A 317 -16.06 -17.46 22.07
N ARG A 318 -15.99 -18.72 22.51
CA ARG A 318 -17.09 -19.69 22.34
C ARG A 318 -18.37 -19.30 23.07
N ALA A 319 -18.30 -18.37 24.02
CA ALA A 319 -19.47 -17.94 24.77
C ALA A 319 -20.49 -17.16 23.91
N ALA A 320 -20.06 -16.53 22.81
CA ALA A 320 -20.92 -15.59 22.05
C ALA A 320 -21.28 -16.02 20.63
N GLY A 321 -20.82 -17.18 20.14
CA GLY A 321 -21.17 -17.60 18.80
C GLY A 321 -20.49 -18.88 18.31
N ALA A 322 -20.69 -19.19 17.03
CA ALA A 322 -20.10 -20.37 16.41
C ALA A 322 -18.60 -20.13 16.13
N CYS A 323 -17.79 -21.14 16.42
CA CYS A 323 -16.35 -21.06 16.37
C CYS A 323 -15.76 -22.37 15.82
N SER A 324 -15.00 -22.28 14.73
CA SER A 324 -14.20 -23.35 14.16
C SER A 324 -12.73 -23.11 14.53
N VAL A 325 -12.28 -23.79 15.59
CA VAL A 325 -10.93 -23.72 16.15
C VAL A 325 -10.55 -25.10 16.65
N ARG A 326 -9.30 -25.51 16.40
CA ARG A 326 -8.70 -26.72 16.93
C ARG A 326 -7.34 -26.38 17.53
N LEU A 327 -7.13 -26.82 18.77
CA LEU A 327 -5.87 -26.71 19.48
C LEU A 327 -5.21 -28.09 19.52
N ASP A 328 -3.92 -28.14 19.23
CA ASP A 328 -3.13 -29.35 19.45
C ASP A 328 -3.05 -29.64 20.95
N ALA A 329 -3.39 -30.87 21.34
CA ALA A 329 -3.56 -31.24 22.74
C ALA A 329 -2.24 -31.28 23.54
N LEU A 330 -1.09 -31.34 22.86
CA LEU A 330 0.22 -31.43 23.50
C LEU A 330 0.88 -30.06 23.61
N THR A 331 0.75 -29.25 22.56
CA THR A 331 1.47 -27.99 22.39
C THR A 331 0.60 -26.76 22.63
N GLY A 332 -0.72 -26.90 22.61
CA GLY A 332 -1.64 -25.76 22.67
C GLY A 332 -1.63 -24.89 21.40
N ALA A 333 -0.97 -25.35 20.33
CA ALA A 333 -0.87 -24.64 19.07
C ALA A 333 -2.17 -24.71 18.26
N LEU A 334 -2.50 -23.64 17.53
CA LEU A 334 -3.62 -23.64 16.58
C LEU A 334 -3.32 -24.53 15.37
N ASP A 335 -4.23 -25.46 15.12
CA ASP A 335 -4.21 -26.32 13.94
C ASP A 335 -4.90 -25.66 12.74
N VAL A 336 -4.55 -26.10 11.53
CA VAL A 336 -5.30 -25.72 10.32
C VAL A 336 -6.71 -26.32 10.38
N ILE A 337 -7.71 -25.50 10.06
CA ILE A 337 -9.14 -25.83 10.15
C ILE A 337 -9.87 -25.64 8.82
N GLN A 338 -11.11 -26.14 8.74
CA GLN A 338 -12.04 -25.68 7.72
C GLN A 338 -12.78 -24.45 8.27
N PRO A 339 -12.73 -23.29 7.59
CA PRO A 339 -13.38 -22.08 8.07
C PRO A 339 -14.90 -22.21 7.98
N LEU A 340 -15.61 -21.41 8.78
CA LEU A 340 -17.06 -21.33 8.71
C LEU A 340 -17.50 -20.83 7.31
N PRO A 341 -18.63 -21.31 6.78
CA PRO A 341 -19.09 -20.92 5.44
C PRO A 341 -19.50 -19.44 5.44
N LEU A 342 -18.76 -18.62 4.69
CA LEU A 342 -19.02 -17.18 4.61
C LEU A 342 -20.42 -16.90 4.03
N PRO A 343 -21.12 -15.86 4.54
CA PRO A 343 -22.41 -15.46 4.02
C PRO A 343 -22.26 -14.84 2.62
N GLN A 344 -23.19 -15.15 1.71
CA GLN A 344 -23.15 -14.73 0.32
C GLN A 344 -22.93 -13.21 0.11
N PRO A 345 -23.55 -12.30 0.90
CA PRO A 345 -23.32 -10.86 0.73
C PRO A 345 -21.86 -10.41 0.89
N LEU A 346 -21.03 -11.14 1.66
CA LEU A 346 -19.60 -10.86 1.81
C LEU A 346 -18.73 -11.45 0.68
N LEU A 347 -19.34 -12.24 -0.22
CA LEU A 347 -18.69 -12.81 -1.41
C LEU A 347 -19.05 -12.02 -2.67
N ASP A 348 -20.12 -11.22 -2.61
CA ASP A 348 -20.63 -10.44 -3.72
C ASP A 348 -19.77 -9.18 -4.00
N GLY A 349 -20.04 -8.55 -5.15
CA GLY A 349 -19.38 -7.28 -5.52
C GLY A 349 -17.90 -7.39 -5.91
N ARG A 350 -17.31 -8.61 -5.92
CA ARG A 350 -15.92 -8.89 -6.34
C ARG A 350 -15.77 -9.39 -7.78
N THR A 351 -16.76 -9.10 -8.63
CA THR A 351 -16.70 -9.50 -10.04
C THR A 351 -15.69 -8.61 -10.78
N PRO A 352 -14.69 -9.19 -11.49
CA PRO A 352 -13.79 -8.40 -12.31
C PRO A 352 -14.54 -7.55 -13.34
N LEU A 353 -14.09 -6.32 -13.55
CA LEU A 353 -14.79 -5.33 -14.38
C LEU A 353 -15.20 -5.88 -15.74
N TRP A 354 -14.28 -6.48 -16.51
CA TRP A 354 -14.59 -7.03 -17.83
C TRP A 354 -15.72 -8.09 -17.87
N ARG A 355 -16.03 -8.76 -16.74
CA ARG A 355 -17.16 -9.70 -16.61
C ARG A 355 -18.43 -9.05 -16.07
N ASP A 356 -18.33 -7.90 -15.40
CA ASP A 356 -19.45 -7.28 -14.69
C ASP A 356 -20.36 -6.49 -15.66
N ASN A 357 -21.45 -7.12 -16.08
CA ASN A 357 -22.45 -6.52 -16.97
C ASN A 357 -23.56 -5.74 -16.23
N ARG A 358 -23.52 -5.63 -14.90
CA ARG A 358 -24.55 -4.91 -14.14
C ARG A 358 -24.59 -3.44 -14.57
N ALA A 359 -25.79 -2.92 -14.77
CA ALA A 359 -26.00 -1.53 -15.15
C ALA A 359 -25.61 -0.61 -13.98
N LEU A 360 -24.91 0.48 -14.28
CA LEU A 360 -24.60 1.49 -13.28
C LEU A 360 -25.88 2.27 -12.92
N PRO A 361 -26.04 2.71 -11.67
CA PRO A 361 -27.06 3.69 -11.28
C PRO A 361 -26.96 5.00 -12.08
N ALA A 362 -28.07 5.72 -12.26
CA ALA A 362 -28.14 6.89 -13.16
C ALA A 362 -27.19 8.05 -12.78
N ASN A 363 -26.92 8.23 -11.48
CA ASN A 363 -25.88 9.15 -10.98
C ASN A 363 -24.50 8.71 -11.45
N LEU A 364 -24.13 7.46 -11.24
CA LEU A 364 -22.86 6.89 -11.68
C LEU A 364 -22.72 6.88 -13.20
N GLN A 365 -23.79 6.63 -13.95
CA GLN A 365 -23.75 6.72 -15.41
C GLN A 365 -23.39 8.12 -15.90
N ARG A 366 -23.98 9.16 -15.30
CA ARG A 366 -23.68 10.57 -15.62
C ARG A 366 -22.29 10.96 -15.17
N ARG A 367 -21.84 10.49 -14.00
CA ARG A 367 -20.54 10.82 -13.42
C ARG A 367 -19.38 10.16 -14.18
N LEU A 368 -19.55 8.88 -14.54
CA LEU A 368 -18.51 8.05 -15.17
C LEU A 368 -18.64 7.97 -16.69
N HIS A 369 -19.68 8.56 -17.28
CA HIS A 369 -19.96 8.48 -18.71
C HIS A 369 -19.93 7.04 -19.25
N ALA A 370 -20.50 6.11 -18.47
CA ALA A 370 -20.51 4.68 -18.72
C ALA A 370 -21.87 4.09 -18.36
N LEU A 371 -22.31 3.05 -19.07
CA LEU A 371 -23.63 2.44 -18.83
C LEU A 371 -23.60 1.29 -17.83
N ASN A 372 -22.47 0.57 -17.74
CA ASN A 372 -22.31 -0.63 -16.94
C ASN A 372 -20.87 -0.75 -16.42
N ALA A 373 -20.64 -1.60 -15.42
CA ALA A 373 -19.34 -1.74 -14.78
C ALA A 373 -18.24 -2.17 -15.75
N ARG A 374 -18.50 -3.08 -16.69
CA ARG A 374 -17.51 -3.47 -17.71
C ARG A 374 -17.02 -2.35 -18.62
N SER A 375 -17.77 -1.25 -18.73
CA SER A 375 -17.33 -0.07 -19.49
C SER A 375 -16.25 0.74 -18.75
N LEU A 376 -15.96 0.38 -17.49
CA LEU A 376 -14.91 0.96 -16.64
C LEU A 376 -13.61 0.14 -16.68
N ASP A 377 -13.60 -1.03 -17.31
CA ASP A 377 -12.41 -1.87 -17.41
C ASP A 377 -11.31 -1.16 -18.21
N THR A 378 -10.05 -1.25 -17.76
CA THR A 378 -8.87 -0.72 -18.47
C THR A 378 -7.85 -1.80 -18.81
N GLU A 379 -7.95 -2.97 -18.19
CA GLU A 379 -6.87 -3.98 -18.17
C GLU A 379 -7.11 -5.17 -19.11
N HIS A 380 -8.36 -5.55 -19.37
CA HIS A 380 -8.64 -6.81 -20.06
C HIS A 380 -8.37 -6.71 -21.57
N ASP A 381 -7.40 -7.47 -22.07
CA ASP A 381 -7.06 -7.49 -23.49
C ASP A 381 -7.86 -8.55 -24.27
N ASP A 382 -8.97 -8.13 -24.87
CA ASP A 382 -9.85 -8.94 -25.73
C ASP A 382 -9.92 -8.39 -27.18
N GLY A 383 -8.94 -7.57 -27.56
CA GLY A 383 -8.87 -6.96 -28.89
C GLY A 383 -8.64 -7.96 -30.02
N VAL A 384 -9.13 -7.64 -31.22
CA VAL A 384 -8.82 -8.40 -32.46
C VAL A 384 -7.32 -8.38 -32.78
N VAL A 385 -6.61 -7.37 -32.28
CA VAL A 385 -5.16 -7.33 -32.14
C VAL A 385 -4.85 -7.07 -30.68
N THR A 386 -4.04 -7.93 -30.07
CA THR A 386 -3.67 -7.82 -28.65
C THR A 386 -2.45 -6.94 -28.45
N TYR A 387 -2.25 -6.42 -27.25
CA TYR A 387 -1.05 -5.66 -26.89
C TYR A 387 0.22 -6.52 -27.06
N GLU A 388 0.17 -7.80 -26.71
CA GLU A 388 1.29 -8.74 -26.89
C GLU A 388 1.70 -8.85 -28.38
N GLN A 389 0.73 -8.79 -29.30
CA GLN A 389 1.02 -8.77 -30.73
C GLN A 389 1.72 -7.47 -31.16
N ILE A 390 1.30 -6.31 -30.64
CA ILE A 390 1.97 -5.02 -30.90
C ILE A 390 3.41 -5.05 -30.37
N ALA A 391 3.60 -5.48 -29.12
CA ALA A 391 4.94 -5.61 -28.52
C ALA A 391 5.85 -6.56 -29.32
N ARG A 392 5.28 -7.65 -29.87
CA ARG A 392 6.01 -8.58 -30.73
C ARG A 392 6.40 -7.93 -32.08
N ILE A 393 5.51 -7.16 -32.70
CA ILE A 393 5.82 -6.41 -33.94
C ILE A 393 7.01 -5.48 -33.70
N GLU A 394 7.02 -4.73 -32.60
CA GLU A 394 8.12 -3.84 -32.24
C GLU A 394 9.44 -4.60 -31.99
N GLN A 395 9.36 -5.76 -31.34
CA GLN A 395 10.52 -6.58 -31.04
C GLN A 395 11.12 -7.25 -32.28
N GLU A 396 10.29 -7.89 -33.11
CA GLU A 396 10.71 -8.67 -34.28
C GLU A 396 11.20 -7.77 -35.42
N ASN A 397 10.63 -6.57 -35.56
CA ASN A 397 10.93 -5.66 -36.66
C ASN A 397 11.82 -4.48 -36.26
N ARG A 398 12.51 -4.55 -35.11
CA ARG A 398 13.37 -3.46 -34.58
C ARG A 398 14.38 -2.94 -35.61
N ASP A 399 14.95 -3.84 -36.41
CA ASP A 399 15.95 -3.51 -37.44
C ASP A 399 15.34 -3.29 -38.83
N SER A 400 14.02 -3.31 -38.96
CA SER A 400 13.28 -3.15 -40.22
C SER A 400 12.10 -2.16 -40.08
N PRO A 401 12.40 -0.84 -40.00
CA PRO A 401 11.39 0.20 -39.74
C PRO A 401 10.19 0.17 -40.69
N LEU A 402 10.42 -0.03 -42.00
CA LEU A 402 9.34 -0.08 -43.00
C LEU A 402 8.38 -1.26 -42.80
N ILE A 403 8.88 -2.40 -42.29
CA ILE A 403 8.03 -3.56 -42.00
C ILE A 403 7.23 -3.29 -40.72
N MET A 404 7.89 -2.74 -39.69
CA MET A 404 7.25 -2.34 -38.45
C MET A 404 6.10 -1.34 -38.72
N GLU A 405 6.35 -0.32 -39.54
CA GLU A 405 5.35 0.67 -39.96
C GLU A 405 4.12 -0.01 -40.59
N ALA A 406 4.35 -0.85 -41.61
CA ALA A 406 3.27 -1.50 -42.34
C ALA A 406 2.43 -2.44 -41.46
N GLU A 407 3.08 -3.18 -40.53
CA GLU A 407 2.39 -4.07 -39.61
C GLU A 407 1.59 -3.31 -38.54
N LEU A 408 2.13 -2.21 -38.02
CA LEU A 408 1.42 -1.35 -37.05
C LEU A 408 0.24 -0.61 -37.68
N GLU A 409 0.39 -0.03 -38.88
CA GLU A 409 -0.71 0.60 -39.62
C GLU A 409 -1.82 -0.42 -39.96
N SER A 410 -1.43 -1.63 -40.38
CA SER A 410 -2.36 -2.74 -40.59
C SER A 410 -3.09 -3.15 -39.31
N ALA A 411 -2.40 -3.16 -38.17
CA ALA A 411 -3.00 -3.44 -36.87
C ALA A 411 -4.04 -2.37 -36.48
N ILE A 412 -3.71 -1.08 -36.63
CA ILE A 412 -4.64 0.03 -36.38
C ILE A 412 -5.89 -0.12 -37.24
N ALA A 413 -5.73 -0.27 -38.56
CA ALA A 413 -6.86 -0.41 -39.49
C ALA A 413 -7.76 -1.61 -39.14
N ARG A 414 -7.16 -2.74 -38.73
CA ARG A 414 -7.90 -3.92 -38.28
C ARG A 414 -8.68 -3.62 -37.01
N ILE A 415 -8.07 -2.99 -36.00
CA ILE A 415 -8.76 -2.64 -34.75
C ILE A 415 -9.94 -1.70 -35.07
N GLU A 416 -9.70 -0.60 -35.76
CA GLU A 416 -10.71 0.40 -36.11
C GLU A 416 -11.87 -0.19 -36.92
N SER A 417 -11.58 -1.08 -37.88
CA SER A 417 -12.63 -1.73 -38.69
C SER A 417 -13.60 -2.59 -37.88
N THR A 418 -13.20 -3.00 -36.67
CA THR A 418 -14.01 -3.83 -35.76
C THR A 418 -14.71 -3.03 -34.67
N MET A 419 -14.40 -1.73 -34.55
CA MET A 419 -15.02 -0.84 -33.58
C MET A 419 -16.47 -0.55 -33.98
N PRO A 420 -17.47 -0.78 -33.11
CA PRO A 420 -18.86 -0.60 -33.51
C PRO A 420 -19.23 0.88 -33.67
N ASN A 421 -20.05 1.21 -34.67
CA ASN A 421 -20.55 2.57 -34.85
C ASN A 421 -21.88 2.78 -34.09
N ASP A 422 -21.82 3.02 -32.78
CA ASP A 422 -23.00 3.19 -31.91
C ASP A 422 -23.13 4.60 -31.29
N GLY A 423 -22.39 5.58 -31.83
CA GLY A 423 -22.38 6.96 -31.35
C GLY A 423 -21.61 7.20 -30.04
N LYS A 424 -20.96 6.19 -29.45
CA LYS A 424 -20.07 6.35 -28.30
C LYS A 424 -18.70 6.85 -28.73
N GLN A 425 -18.10 7.70 -27.91
CA GLN A 425 -16.75 8.21 -28.15
C GLN A 425 -15.71 7.17 -27.73
N PRO A 426 -14.64 6.93 -28.51
CA PRO A 426 -13.54 6.08 -28.09
C PRO A 426 -12.79 6.75 -26.92
N LEU A 427 -12.38 5.95 -25.95
CA LEU A 427 -11.56 6.39 -24.83
C LEU A 427 -10.61 5.29 -24.39
N PHE A 428 -9.33 5.64 -24.32
CA PHE A 428 -8.29 4.88 -23.65
C PHE A 428 -7.97 5.55 -22.32
N CYS A 429 -7.76 4.71 -21.30
CA CYS A 429 -7.19 5.10 -20.03
C CYS A 429 -6.15 4.04 -19.70
N GLU A 430 -4.94 4.46 -19.36
CA GLU A 430 -3.88 3.56 -18.92
C GLU A 430 -4.24 2.94 -17.57
N HIS A 431 -4.97 3.70 -16.73
CA HIS A 431 -5.33 3.27 -15.38
C HIS A 431 -6.80 3.50 -15.03
N ALA A 432 -7.34 2.65 -14.14
CA ALA A 432 -8.74 2.70 -13.73
C ALA A 432 -9.14 3.97 -12.95
N HIS A 433 -8.18 4.66 -12.31
CA HIS A 433 -8.43 5.96 -11.67
C HIS A 433 -8.62 7.08 -12.70
N GLU A 434 -7.89 7.06 -13.83
CA GLU A 434 -8.15 7.96 -14.96
C GLU A 434 -9.55 7.70 -15.52
N ARG A 435 -9.92 6.42 -15.68
CA ARG A 435 -11.26 6.05 -16.13
C ARG A 435 -12.36 6.57 -15.19
N ALA A 436 -12.10 6.61 -13.88
CA ALA A 436 -13.01 7.17 -12.89
C ALA A 436 -13.07 8.71 -12.92
N ALA A 437 -12.02 9.38 -13.40
CA ALA A 437 -11.92 10.83 -13.52
C ALA A 437 -12.48 11.40 -14.84
N VAL A 438 -12.92 10.57 -15.79
CA VAL A 438 -13.36 11.02 -17.12
C VAL A 438 -14.44 12.11 -17.10
N GLY A 439 -15.32 12.11 -16.09
CA GLY A 439 -16.38 13.12 -15.98
C GLY A 439 -15.87 14.55 -15.79
N MET A 440 -14.59 14.73 -15.48
CA MET A 440 -13.98 16.06 -15.40
C MET A 440 -13.62 16.65 -16.75
N LEU A 441 -13.40 15.81 -17.76
CA LEU A 441 -13.02 16.27 -19.10
C LEU A 441 -14.18 16.94 -19.83
N PHE A 442 -15.43 16.64 -19.47
CA PHE A 442 -16.58 16.89 -20.33
C PHE A 442 -17.69 17.70 -19.67
N ALA A 443 -18.23 18.65 -20.43
CA ALA A 443 -19.34 19.50 -20.00
C ALA A 443 -20.74 18.90 -20.28
N THR A 444 -20.86 17.84 -21.08
CA THR A 444 -22.15 17.25 -21.49
C THR A 444 -22.41 15.90 -20.84
N PRO A 445 -23.35 15.80 -19.87
CA PRO A 445 -23.69 14.54 -19.18
C PRO A 445 -24.23 13.41 -20.08
N SER A 446 -24.54 13.70 -21.36
CA SER A 446 -25.04 12.73 -22.33
C SER A 446 -23.95 11.96 -23.07
N THR A 447 -22.68 12.36 -22.96
CA THR A 447 -21.59 11.65 -23.63
C THR A 447 -21.38 10.28 -22.98
N ILE A 448 -21.20 9.24 -23.78
CA ILE A 448 -20.87 7.89 -23.29
C ILE A 448 -19.61 7.42 -23.98
N TYR A 449 -18.66 6.94 -23.19
CA TYR A 449 -17.40 6.41 -23.69
C TYR A 449 -17.47 4.91 -23.94
N ARG A 450 -16.76 4.49 -24.98
CA ARG A 450 -16.39 3.11 -25.22
C ARG A 450 -14.89 2.96 -25.00
N ARG A 451 -14.52 2.00 -24.15
CA ARG A 451 -13.15 1.53 -23.99
C ARG A 451 -12.56 1.12 -25.35
N VAL A 452 -11.43 1.69 -25.72
CA VAL A 452 -10.59 1.20 -26.83
C VAL A 452 -9.53 0.21 -26.31
N PRO A 453 -9.14 -0.81 -27.10
CA PRO A 453 -8.09 -1.74 -26.72
C PRO A 453 -6.75 -1.03 -26.50
N LYS A 454 -5.98 -1.50 -25.51
CA LYS A 454 -4.61 -1.00 -25.23
C LYS A 454 -3.71 -1.08 -26.47
N SER A 455 -3.87 -2.11 -27.29
CA SER A 455 -3.13 -2.28 -28.54
C SER A 455 -3.25 -1.09 -29.50
N LEU A 456 -4.41 -0.42 -29.57
CA LEU A 456 -4.60 0.74 -30.45
C LEU A 456 -3.72 1.92 -29.99
N TYR A 457 -3.77 2.24 -28.69
CA TYR A 457 -2.95 3.30 -28.11
C TYR A 457 -1.46 3.05 -28.33
N TYR A 458 -0.97 1.84 -28.01
CA TYR A 458 0.45 1.53 -28.15
C TYR A 458 0.91 1.45 -29.61
N ALA A 459 0.05 1.06 -30.55
CA ALA A 459 0.38 1.13 -31.97
C ALA A 459 0.57 2.58 -32.45
N HIS A 460 -0.30 3.51 -32.03
CA HIS A 460 -0.10 4.94 -32.29
C HIS A 460 1.17 5.47 -31.62
N LEU A 461 1.47 5.04 -30.40
CA LEU A 461 2.68 5.46 -29.66
C LEU A 461 3.95 5.00 -30.39
N ALA A 462 4.00 3.74 -30.80
CA ALA A 462 5.11 3.17 -31.56
C ALA A 462 5.31 3.91 -32.90
N LEU A 463 4.24 4.15 -33.66
CA LEU A 463 4.30 4.89 -34.93
C LEU A 463 4.70 6.35 -34.75
N ALA A 464 4.19 7.05 -33.73
CA ALA A 464 4.60 8.42 -33.43
C ALA A 464 6.11 8.51 -33.19
N ASN A 465 6.65 7.58 -32.40
CA ASN A 465 8.08 7.49 -32.12
C ASN A 465 8.92 7.10 -33.35
N LEU A 466 8.43 6.16 -34.16
CA LEU A 466 9.10 5.72 -35.39
C LEU A 466 9.21 6.86 -36.40
N TYR A 467 8.08 7.48 -36.75
CA TYR A 467 8.04 8.58 -37.71
C TYR A 467 8.80 9.82 -37.23
N MET A 468 8.83 10.08 -35.92
CA MET A 468 9.66 11.14 -35.36
C MET A 468 11.15 10.88 -35.61
N LYS A 469 11.63 9.65 -35.41
CA LYS A 469 13.04 9.27 -35.67
C LYS A 469 13.41 9.35 -37.15
N GLU A 470 12.47 9.04 -38.03
CA GLU A 470 12.65 9.14 -39.48
C GLU A 470 12.56 10.57 -40.03
N GLY A 471 12.07 11.52 -39.23
CA GLY A 471 11.83 12.91 -39.66
C GLY A 471 10.54 13.09 -40.46
N SER A 472 9.64 12.11 -40.45
CA SER A 472 8.32 12.13 -41.11
C SER A 472 7.32 12.98 -40.30
N VAL A 473 7.51 14.30 -40.30
CA VAL A 473 6.81 15.27 -39.44
C VAL A 473 5.29 15.10 -39.44
N GLN A 474 4.67 15.07 -40.62
CA GLN A 474 3.20 14.99 -40.74
C GLN A 474 2.67 13.67 -40.16
N ALA A 475 3.35 12.55 -40.42
CA ALA A 475 2.92 11.26 -39.91
C ALA A 475 3.10 11.19 -38.38
N ALA A 476 4.25 11.63 -37.87
CA ALA A 476 4.50 11.67 -36.43
C ALA A 476 3.44 12.50 -35.68
N LEU A 477 3.11 13.68 -36.19
CA LEU A 477 2.08 14.55 -35.61
C LEU A 477 0.69 13.91 -35.67
N ARG A 478 0.32 13.23 -36.77
CA ARG A 478 -0.97 12.52 -36.85
C ARG A 478 -1.13 11.51 -35.72
N HIS A 479 -0.13 10.63 -35.51
CA HIS A 479 -0.24 9.63 -34.45
C HIS A 479 -0.13 10.24 -33.06
N ALA A 480 0.70 11.27 -32.87
CA ALA A 480 0.80 11.96 -31.58
C ALA A 480 -0.51 12.69 -31.19
N HIS A 481 -1.20 13.32 -32.15
CA HIS A 481 -2.53 13.88 -31.92
C HIS A 481 -3.56 12.80 -31.62
N ALA A 482 -3.52 11.67 -32.35
CA ALA A 482 -4.41 10.53 -32.07
C ALA A 482 -4.24 9.99 -30.63
N LEU A 483 -3.03 9.99 -30.07
CA LEU A 483 -2.83 9.64 -28.66
C LEU A 483 -3.60 10.56 -27.71
N VAL A 484 -3.51 11.88 -27.91
CA VAL A 484 -4.21 12.85 -27.06
C VAL A 484 -5.73 12.76 -27.25
N GLU A 485 -6.21 12.53 -28.47
CA GLU A 485 -7.64 12.34 -28.75
C GLU A 485 -8.19 11.06 -28.11
N LEU A 486 -7.43 9.96 -28.16
CA LEU A 486 -7.83 8.68 -27.58
C LEU A 486 -7.69 8.65 -26.07
N ALA A 487 -6.64 9.28 -25.51
CA ALA A 487 -6.24 9.16 -24.12
C ALA A 487 -6.00 10.54 -23.45
N PRO A 488 -7.04 11.38 -23.36
CA PRO A 488 -6.95 12.76 -22.85
C PRO A 488 -6.61 12.88 -21.35
N LEU A 489 -6.66 11.80 -20.57
CA LEU A 489 -6.23 11.79 -19.16
C LEU A 489 -4.82 11.19 -18.95
N THR A 490 -4.22 10.62 -20.00
CA THR A 490 -2.96 9.90 -19.87
C THR A 490 -1.79 10.84 -20.12
N ALA A 491 -0.96 11.06 -19.09
CA ALA A 491 0.18 11.98 -19.11
C ALA A 491 1.19 11.69 -20.24
N ALA A 492 1.40 10.41 -20.56
CA ALA A 492 2.30 9.99 -21.62
C ALA A 492 1.89 10.55 -23.00
N SER A 493 0.58 10.67 -23.29
CA SER A 493 0.07 11.22 -24.56
C SER A 493 0.55 12.65 -24.81
N TYR A 494 0.48 13.50 -23.77
CA TYR A 494 0.92 14.89 -23.85
C TYR A 494 2.44 15.01 -23.92
N SER A 495 3.16 14.16 -23.17
CA SER A 495 4.62 14.09 -23.24
C SER A 495 5.10 13.69 -24.63
N THR A 496 4.47 12.68 -25.25
CA THR A 496 4.77 12.26 -26.62
C THR A 496 4.44 13.35 -27.63
N LEU A 497 3.28 14.01 -27.53
CA LEU A 497 2.93 15.11 -28.44
C LEU A 497 3.94 16.26 -28.33
N ALA A 498 4.27 16.69 -27.11
CA ALA A 498 5.25 17.75 -26.89
C ALA A 498 6.64 17.39 -27.46
N LEU A 499 7.07 16.15 -27.24
CA LEU A 499 8.35 15.64 -27.75
C LEU A 499 8.36 15.62 -29.29
N VAL A 500 7.31 15.08 -29.92
CA VAL A 500 7.19 15.04 -31.39
C VAL A 500 7.22 16.44 -31.97
N VAL A 501 6.42 17.38 -31.42
CA VAL A 501 6.43 18.78 -31.83
C VAL A 501 7.84 19.36 -31.73
N TRP A 502 8.47 19.25 -30.55
CA TRP A 502 9.81 19.81 -30.33
C TRP A 502 10.85 19.24 -31.30
N ARG A 503 10.88 17.91 -31.47
CA ARG A 503 11.91 17.23 -32.28
C ARG A 503 11.72 17.38 -33.79
N THR A 504 10.50 17.65 -34.24
CA THR A 504 10.19 17.73 -35.69
C THR A 504 10.00 19.15 -36.19
N THR A 505 9.36 20.03 -35.40
CA THR A 505 9.06 21.41 -35.80
C THR A 505 9.89 22.45 -35.04
N HIS A 506 10.52 22.08 -33.93
CA HIS A 506 11.22 23.00 -33.02
C HIS A 506 10.31 24.12 -32.47
N ASP A 507 9.00 23.90 -32.46
CA ASP A 507 8.01 24.83 -31.91
C ASP A 507 7.86 24.61 -30.39
N ALA A 508 8.67 25.33 -29.62
CA ALA A 508 8.65 25.26 -28.17
C ALA A 508 7.31 25.72 -27.57
N ASP A 509 6.61 26.68 -28.17
CA ASP A 509 5.35 27.21 -27.62
C ASP A 509 4.24 26.17 -27.74
N THR A 510 4.14 25.50 -28.89
CA THR A 510 3.18 24.40 -29.08
C THR A 510 3.51 23.20 -28.18
N ALA A 511 4.80 22.85 -28.02
CA ALA A 511 5.21 21.79 -27.11
C ALA A 511 4.89 22.11 -25.64
N MET A 512 5.15 23.34 -25.20
CA MET A 512 4.77 23.82 -23.87
C MET A 512 3.24 23.85 -23.67
N HIS A 513 2.47 24.14 -24.73
CA HIS A 513 1.01 24.12 -24.68
C HIS A 513 0.47 22.70 -24.45
N ALA A 514 1.08 21.69 -25.07
CA ALA A 514 0.73 20.28 -24.83
C ALA A 514 0.95 19.91 -23.36
N PHE A 515 2.10 20.27 -22.76
CA PHE A 515 2.34 20.04 -21.33
C PHE A 515 1.35 20.78 -20.43
N ARG A 516 1.07 22.07 -20.71
CA ARG A 516 0.05 22.83 -19.95
C ARG A 516 -1.32 22.18 -20.00
N THR A 517 -1.68 21.58 -21.13
CA THR A 517 -2.95 20.86 -21.28
C THR A 517 -2.92 19.57 -20.48
N GLY A 518 -1.85 18.78 -20.58
CA GLY A 518 -1.68 17.56 -19.80
C GLY A 518 -1.73 17.80 -18.28
N LEU A 519 -1.09 18.87 -17.79
CA LEU A 519 -1.10 19.21 -16.36
C LEU A 519 -2.51 19.51 -15.82
N LYS A 520 -3.41 20.05 -16.65
CA LYS A 520 -4.82 20.27 -16.29
C LYS A 520 -5.64 18.98 -16.21
N HIS A 521 -5.11 17.90 -16.77
CA HIS A 521 -5.77 16.60 -16.89
C HIS A 521 -5.09 15.51 -16.05
N ALA A 522 -3.95 15.79 -15.43
CA ALA A 522 -3.23 14.88 -14.56
C ALA A 522 -4.13 14.45 -13.39
N VAL A 523 -4.35 13.14 -13.27
CA VAL A 523 -5.25 12.57 -12.26
C VAL A 523 -4.49 12.24 -10.97
N THR A 524 -3.24 11.82 -11.09
CA THR A 524 -2.38 11.46 -9.96
C THR A 524 -1.21 12.41 -9.76
N LEU A 525 -0.65 12.40 -8.55
CA LEU A 525 0.59 13.11 -8.26
C LEU A 525 1.74 12.63 -9.17
N ARG A 526 1.78 11.32 -9.46
CA ARG A 526 2.74 10.71 -10.38
C ARG A 526 2.65 11.26 -11.79
N ASP A 527 1.44 11.34 -12.35
CA ASP A 527 1.22 11.91 -13.69
C ASP A 527 1.70 13.36 -13.76
N ARG A 528 1.39 14.14 -12.71
CA ARG A 528 1.83 15.53 -12.59
C ARG A 528 3.35 15.64 -12.51
N SER A 529 3.99 14.82 -11.67
CA SER A 529 5.45 14.79 -11.51
C SER A 529 6.16 14.46 -12.83
N LEU A 530 5.68 13.45 -13.56
CA LEU A 530 6.23 13.08 -14.87
C LEU A 530 6.06 14.20 -15.91
N LEU A 531 4.89 14.85 -15.96
CA LEU A 531 4.67 15.98 -16.87
C LEU A 531 5.60 17.15 -16.57
N TYR A 532 5.81 17.50 -15.29
CA TYR A 532 6.76 18.54 -14.90
C TYR A 532 8.20 18.14 -15.21
N LEU A 533 8.60 16.90 -14.96
CA LEU A 533 9.95 16.42 -15.30
C LEU A 533 10.22 16.53 -16.81
N HIS A 534 9.31 16.03 -17.64
CA HIS A 534 9.42 16.09 -19.10
C HIS A 534 9.38 17.52 -19.64
N LEU A 535 8.55 18.39 -19.06
CA LEU A 535 8.57 19.82 -19.37
C LEU A 535 9.91 20.46 -18.98
N GLY A 536 10.50 20.05 -17.85
CA GLY A 536 11.83 20.45 -17.42
C GLY A 536 12.90 20.11 -18.45
N TYR A 537 12.86 18.89 -19.02
CA TYR A 537 13.76 18.49 -20.11
C TYR A 537 13.61 19.40 -21.34
N LEU A 538 12.39 19.64 -21.79
CA LEU A 538 12.11 20.55 -22.92
C LEU A 538 12.66 21.96 -22.65
N LEU A 539 12.40 22.52 -21.46
CA LEU A 539 12.81 23.87 -21.12
C LEU A 539 14.33 24.01 -20.98
N ALA A 540 15.02 22.96 -20.51
CA ALA A 540 16.47 22.93 -20.48
C ALA A 540 17.06 22.97 -21.89
N ASP A 541 16.49 22.20 -22.82
CA ASP A 541 16.88 22.18 -24.24
C ASP A 541 16.66 23.54 -24.92
N VAL A 542 15.56 24.20 -24.64
CA VAL A 542 15.24 25.56 -25.14
C VAL A 542 16.10 26.65 -24.47
N GLY A 543 16.85 26.31 -23.42
CA GLY A 543 17.74 27.23 -22.71
C GLY A 543 17.07 28.06 -21.61
N ARG A 544 15.85 27.70 -21.19
CA ARG A 544 15.11 28.34 -20.09
C ARG A 544 15.44 27.71 -18.73
N SER A 545 16.71 27.77 -18.34
CA SER A 545 17.24 27.02 -17.19
C SER A 545 16.52 27.25 -15.85
N ALA A 546 16.10 28.47 -15.55
CA ALA A 546 15.40 28.77 -14.29
C ALA A 546 14.02 28.08 -14.23
N LEU A 547 13.27 28.14 -15.33
CA LEU A 547 11.96 27.49 -15.43
C LEU A 547 12.11 25.97 -15.50
N ALA A 548 13.13 25.47 -16.19
CA ALA A 548 13.47 24.05 -16.21
C ALA A 548 13.76 23.53 -14.80
N LEU A 549 14.58 24.25 -14.02
CA LEU A 549 14.91 23.88 -12.65
C LEU A 549 13.65 23.83 -11.76
N ALA A 550 12.77 24.84 -11.88
CA ALA A 550 11.51 24.88 -11.15
C ALA A 550 10.62 23.65 -11.47
N CYS A 551 10.51 23.27 -12.75
CA CYS A 551 9.73 22.11 -13.15
C CYS A 551 10.35 20.79 -12.66
N VAL A 552 11.67 20.60 -12.79
CA VAL A 552 12.33 19.39 -12.28
C VAL A 552 12.17 19.27 -10.77
N GLN A 553 12.26 20.39 -10.04
CA GLN A 553 12.01 20.41 -8.59
C GLN A 553 10.57 19.98 -8.26
N CYS A 554 9.56 20.46 -9.00
CA CYS A 554 8.18 19.96 -8.84
C CYS A 554 8.04 18.46 -9.10
N GLY A 555 8.81 17.93 -10.05
CA GLY A 555 8.88 16.49 -10.30
C GLY A 555 9.40 15.75 -9.06
N ILE A 556 10.59 16.12 -8.59
CA ILE A 556 11.29 15.51 -7.44
C ILE A 556 10.46 15.60 -6.15
N ASP A 557 9.81 16.74 -5.90
CA ASP A 557 9.01 16.95 -4.69
C ASP A 557 7.68 16.16 -4.71
N GLY A 558 7.32 15.55 -5.84
CA GLY A 558 6.11 14.72 -5.98
C GLY A 558 6.40 13.22 -5.93
N ASP A 559 5.78 12.46 -6.85
CA ASP A 559 5.82 10.99 -6.88
C ASP A 559 6.44 10.48 -8.19
N LEU A 560 7.76 10.62 -8.34
CA LEU A 560 8.47 10.11 -9.51
C LEU A 560 8.71 8.59 -9.43
N PRO A 561 8.66 7.87 -10.57
CA PRO A 561 9.14 6.50 -10.64
C PRO A 561 10.61 6.38 -10.22
N TYR A 562 10.98 5.25 -9.59
CA TYR A 562 12.35 4.99 -9.14
C TYR A 562 13.39 5.04 -10.27
N ASP A 563 13.01 4.68 -11.50
CA ASP A 563 13.87 4.71 -12.68
C ASP A 563 14.08 6.11 -13.26
N GLU A 564 13.23 7.08 -12.91
CA GLU A 564 13.34 8.48 -13.36
C GLU A 564 14.03 9.38 -12.31
N ILE A 565 14.06 8.96 -11.04
CA ILE A 565 14.46 9.82 -9.93
C ILE A 565 15.95 10.21 -9.98
N ASP A 566 16.83 9.28 -10.34
CA ASP A 566 18.27 9.53 -10.43
C ASP A 566 18.59 10.52 -11.55
N ASP A 567 17.97 10.35 -12.72
CA ASP A 567 18.12 11.25 -13.87
C ASP A 567 17.53 12.64 -13.59
N ALA A 568 16.42 12.70 -12.84
CA ALA A 568 15.84 13.96 -12.38
C ALA A 568 16.77 14.70 -11.42
N ILE A 569 17.37 13.99 -10.44
CA ILE A 569 18.33 14.55 -9.49
C ILE A 569 19.58 15.06 -10.22
N GLU A 570 20.13 14.30 -11.18
CA GLU A 570 21.27 14.75 -11.97
C GLU A 570 20.95 16.04 -12.73
N MET A 571 19.79 16.08 -13.42
CA MET A 571 19.33 17.28 -14.12
C MET A 571 19.17 18.47 -13.18
N PHE A 572 18.56 18.26 -12.01
CA PHE A 572 18.37 19.27 -10.99
C PHE A 572 19.70 19.87 -10.52
N LEU A 573 20.68 19.02 -10.17
CA LEU A 573 22.01 19.45 -9.75
C LEU A 573 22.74 20.22 -10.86
N ARG A 574 22.66 19.74 -12.10
CA ARG A 574 23.26 20.40 -13.28
C ARG A 574 22.66 21.79 -13.52
N LEU A 575 21.34 21.93 -13.45
CA LEU A 575 20.66 23.21 -13.64
C LEU A 575 20.97 24.20 -12.51
N ARG A 576 21.03 23.72 -11.26
CA ARG A 576 21.44 24.54 -10.10
C ARG A 576 22.86 25.07 -10.24
N ALA A 577 23.81 24.21 -10.60
CA ALA A 577 25.18 24.62 -10.85
C ALA A 577 25.27 25.67 -11.97
N ARG A 578 24.52 25.48 -13.07
CA ARG A 578 24.46 26.43 -14.18
C ARG A 578 23.89 27.80 -13.78
N LEU A 579 22.95 27.83 -12.84
CA LEU A 579 22.36 29.07 -12.31
C LEU A 579 23.15 29.67 -11.15
N GLY A 580 24.23 29.01 -10.68
CA GLY A 580 25.02 29.46 -9.54
C GLY A 580 24.26 29.42 -8.22
N ARG A 581 23.30 28.50 -8.04
CA ARG A 581 22.45 28.40 -6.85
C ARG A 581 22.92 27.32 -5.89
N GLU A 582 23.20 27.72 -4.64
CA GLU A 582 23.54 26.81 -3.55
C GLU A 582 22.33 26.15 -2.88
N GLN A 583 21.12 26.69 -3.07
CA GLN A 583 19.87 26.15 -2.52
C GLN A 583 18.81 25.94 -3.63
N PRO A 584 17.80 25.08 -3.41
CA PRO A 584 16.63 24.98 -4.30
C PRO A 584 15.89 26.32 -4.44
N PHE A 585 14.86 26.38 -5.28
CA PHE A 585 13.87 27.44 -5.13
C PHE A 585 13.03 27.14 -3.88
N ASP A 586 12.69 28.17 -3.11
CA ASP A 586 11.61 28.03 -2.13
C ASP A 586 10.24 27.99 -2.84
N ASP A 587 9.19 27.68 -2.07
CA ASP A 587 7.85 27.47 -2.62
C ASP A 587 7.29 28.75 -3.28
N ASP A 588 7.55 29.93 -2.71
CA ASP A 588 7.07 31.21 -3.22
C ASP A 588 7.80 31.61 -4.52
N GLU A 589 9.13 31.49 -4.54
CA GLU A 589 9.96 31.72 -5.73
C GLU A 589 9.52 30.81 -6.88
N ARG A 590 9.27 29.52 -6.58
CA ARG A 590 8.84 28.54 -7.56
C ARG A 590 7.43 28.84 -8.08
N ALA A 591 6.48 29.10 -7.19
CA ALA A 591 5.11 29.46 -7.56
C ALA A 591 5.08 30.72 -8.43
N GLN A 592 5.88 31.74 -8.10
CA GLN A 592 5.98 32.95 -8.91
C GLN A 592 6.56 32.69 -10.31
N LEU A 593 7.63 31.89 -10.41
CA LEU A 593 8.26 31.53 -11.69
C LEU A 593 7.32 30.73 -12.60
N LEU A 594 6.64 29.73 -12.04
CA LEU A 594 5.69 28.89 -12.77
C LEU A 594 4.42 29.69 -13.12
N GLY A 595 3.88 30.47 -12.18
CA GLY A 595 2.70 31.30 -12.37
C GLY A 595 2.88 32.34 -13.48
N ALA A 596 4.09 32.90 -13.63
CA ALA A 596 4.40 33.83 -14.73
C ALA A 596 4.30 33.20 -16.13
N GLN A 597 4.20 31.88 -16.24
CA GLN A 597 4.05 31.14 -17.51
C GLN A 597 2.77 30.28 -17.56
N ASP A 598 1.84 30.51 -16.63
CA ASP A 598 0.63 29.69 -16.42
C ASP A 598 0.94 28.19 -16.21
N LEU A 599 2.05 27.91 -15.51
CA LEU A 599 2.52 26.56 -15.20
C LEU A 599 2.30 26.16 -13.75
N ASP A 600 1.82 27.05 -12.89
CA ASP A 600 1.42 26.72 -11.52
C ASP A 600 0.03 26.09 -11.53
N ILE A 601 -0.04 24.80 -11.90
CA ILE A 601 -1.28 24.05 -12.10
C ILE A 601 -1.39 22.95 -11.04
N ASP A 602 -2.39 23.07 -10.17
CA ASP A 602 -2.75 22.05 -9.18
C ASP A 602 -4.23 21.62 -9.32
N GLU A 603 -4.55 21.00 -10.46
CA GLU A 603 -5.87 20.40 -10.69
C GLU A 603 -5.94 18.93 -10.23
N THR A 604 -4.79 18.32 -9.92
CA THR A 604 -4.67 16.93 -9.47
C THR A 604 -5.49 16.66 -8.23
N SER A 605 -5.51 17.59 -7.26
CA SER A 605 -6.35 17.48 -6.06
C SER A 605 -7.84 17.38 -6.41
N LYS A 606 -8.33 18.13 -7.40
CA LYS A 606 -9.73 18.04 -7.85
C LYS A 606 -10.01 16.72 -8.55
N ALA A 607 -9.05 16.22 -9.34
CA ALA A 607 -9.18 14.95 -10.04
C ALA A 607 -9.21 13.75 -9.13
N TRP A 608 -8.33 13.76 -8.14
CA TRP A 608 -8.33 12.80 -7.07
C TRP A 608 -9.65 12.82 -6.28
N MET A 609 -10.15 13.99 -5.87
CA MET A 609 -11.45 14.11 -5.18
C MET A 609 -12.62 13.59 -6.03
N PHE A 610 -12.59 13.86 -7.35
CA PHE A 610 -13.62 13.37 -8.26
C PHE A 610 -13.59 11.83 -8.38
N ALA A 611 -12.42 11.24 -8.60
CA ALA A 611 -12.27 9.79 -8.70
C ALA A 611 -12.63 9.09 -7.38
N ARG A 612 -12.22 9.66 -6.24
CA ARG A 612 -12.57 9.17 -4.90
C ARG A 612 -14.08 9.13 -4.68
N GLY A 613 -14.79 10.22 -4.95
CA GLY A 613 -16.25 10.22 -4.78
C GLY A 613 -16.97 9.26 -5.74
N ALA A 614 -16.38 8.95 -6.90
CA ALA A 614 -16.91 7.91 -7.77
C ALA A 614 -16.68 6.51 -7.20
N ALA A 615 -15.51 6.25 -6.59
CA ALA A 615 -15.21 5.01 -5.90
C ALA A 615 -16.13 4.79 -4.68
N GLU A 616 -16.40 5.84 -3.91
CA GLU A 616 -17.36 5.82 -2.80
C GLU A 616 -18.77 5.41 -3.28
N GLU A 617 -19.31 6.11 -4.28
CA GLU A 617 -20.62 5.78 -4.85
C GLU A 617 -20.66 4.36 -5.45
N LEU A 618 -19.58 3.90 -6.09
CA LEU A 618 -19.47 2.54 -6.62
C LEU A 618 -19.53 1.50 -5.50
N ALA A 619 -18.78 1.69 -4.42
CA ALA A 619 -18.77 0.79 -3.27
C ALA A 619 -20.17 0.67 -2.65
N ASP A 620 -20.82 1.81 -2.38
CA ASP A 620 -22.16 1.88 -1.78
C ASP A 620 -23.26 1.28 -2.66
N CYS A 621 -23.04 1.25 -3.99
CA CYS A 621 -23.94 0.61 -4.95
C CYS A 621 -23.61 -0.88 -5.19
N GLY A 622 -22.69 -1.48 -4.43
CA GLY A 622 -22.33 -2.90 -4.54
C GLY A 622 -21.35 -3.22 -5.69
N PHE A 623 -20.62 -2.23 -6.21
CA PHE A 623 -19.54 -2.37 -7.19
C PHE A 623 -18.16 -2.26 -6.51
N LYS A 624 -17.96 -3.02 -5.43
CA LYS A 624 -16.76 -2.94 -4.57
C LYS A 624 -15.45 -3.17 -5.32
N TYR A 625 -15.38 -4.15 -6.23
CA TYR A 625 -14.18 -4.34 -7.06
C TYR A 625 -13.87 -3.12 -7.91
N ALA A 626 -14.88 -2.53 -8.56
CA ALA A 626 -14.74 -1.32 -9.37
C ALA A 626 -14.23 -0.15 -8.51
N ALA A 627 -14.81 0.05 -7.33
CA ALA A 627 -14.36 1.07 -6.39
C ALA A 627 -12.89 0.88 -6.00
N GLY A 628 -12.50 -0.35 -5.65
CA GLY A 628 -11.15 -0.66 -5.20
C GLY A 628 -10.08 -0.46 -6.27
N VAL A 629 -10.36 -0.74 -7.55
CA VAL A 629 -9.41 -0.51 -8.65
C VAL A 629 -9.39 0.94 -9.14
N SER A 630 -10.49 1.66 -9.02
CA SER A 630 -10.60 3.08 -9.43
C SER A 630 -10.01 4.06 -8.43
N MET A 631 -9.66 3.60 -7.22
CA MET A 631 -9.13 4.44 -6.17
C MET A 631 -7.61 4.67 -6.32
N VAL A 632 -7.17 5.89 -6.05
CA VAL A 632 -5.75 6.22 -5.87
C VAL A 632 -5.40 6.00 -4.40
N ALA A 633 -4.52 5.05 -4.13
CA ALA A 633 -4.10 4.69 -2.78
C ALA A 633 -2.77 5.39 -2.42
N ASP A 634 -2.89 6.60 -1.88
CA ASP A 634 -1.80 7.54 -1.56
C ASP A 634 -1.18 7.34 -0.18
N ASN A 635 -1.88 6.64 0.72
CA ASN A 635 -1.41 6.30 2.06
C ASN A 635 -1.84 4.87 2.44
N ASP A 636 -1.32 4.37 3.56
CA ASP A 636 -1.54 2.98 3.98
C ASP A 636 -3.00 2.66 4.31
N LEU A 637 -3.74 3.62 4.90
CA LEU A 637 -5.18 3.48 5.12
C LEU A 637 -5.95 3.26 3.80
N MET A 638 -5.64 4.07 2.78
CA MET A 638 -6.27 3.94 1.47
C MET A 638 -5.80 2.66 0.75
N ARG A 639 -4.56 2.20 0.97
CA ARG A 639 -4.10 0.89 0.46
C ARG A 639 -4.87 -0.27 1.10
N ALA A 640 -5.06 -0.24 2.42
CA ALA A 640 -5.84 -1.23 3.14
C ALA A 640 -7.31 -1.25 2.68
N LEU A 641 -7.92 -0.08 2.46
CA LEU A 641 -9.27 0.04 1.91
C LEU A 641 -9.33 -0.49 0.47
N SER A 642 -8.36 -0.18 -0.39
CA SER A 642 -8.32 -0.67 -1.78
C SER A 642 -8.28 -2.19 -1.81
N ALA A 643 -7.38 -2.79 -1.02
CA ALA A 643 -7.27 -4.24 -0.92
C ALA A 643 -8.56 -4.87 -0.38
N SER A 644 -9.19 -4.26 0.62
CA SER A 644 -10.48 -4.69 1.19
C SER A 644 -11.62 -4.60 0.15
N LEU A 645 -11.70 -3.53 -0.63
CA LEU A 645 -12.69 -3.38 -1.70
C LEU A 645 -12.46 -4.35 -2.87
N ARG A 646 -11.21 -4.66 -3.22
CA ARG A 646 -10.87 -5.58 -4.31
C ARG A 646 -11.08 -7.03 -3.94
N TYR A 647 -10.75 -7.42 -2.71
CA TYR A 647 -10.68 -8.83 -2.33
C TYR A 647 -11.63 -9.20 -1.20
N GLY A 648 -11.87 -8.29 -0.26
CA GLY A 648 -12.70 -8.54 0.92
C GLY A 648 -12.26 -9.81 1.63
N MET A 649 -13.22 -10.74 1.78
CA MET A 649 -13.03 -12.06 2.40
C MET A 649 -12.56 -13.15 1.41
N LEU A 650 -12.33 -12.82 0.13
CA LEU A 650 -11.89 -13.77 -0.90
C LEU A 650 -10.36 -13.82 -1.02
N LYS A 651 -9.88 -14.95 -1.54
CA LYS A 651 -8.46 -15.12 -1.88
C LYS A 651 -8.08 -14.22 -3.06
N PRO A 652 -7.08 -13.33 -2.93
CA PRO A 652 -6.68 -12.43 -4.01
C PRO A 652 -6.37 -13.14 -5.32
N ARG A 653 -5.61 -14.25 -5.26
CA ARG A 653 -5.27 -15.05 -6.45
C ARG A 653 -6.49 -15.53 -7.22
N MET A 654 -7.60 -15.86 -6.56
CA MET A 654 -8.83 -16.29 -7.24
C MET A 654 -9.44 -15.13 -8.03
N VAL A 655 -9.56 -13.96 -7.39
CA VAL A 655 -10.10 -12.74 -8.03
C VAL A 655 -9.20 -12.27 -9.18
N GLU A 656 -7.87 -12.33 -9.01
CA GLU A 656 -6.90 -11.89 -10.01
C GLU A 656 -6.78 -12.84 -11.20
N GLN A 657 -6.84 -14.16 -10.98
CA GLN A 657 -6.87 -15.13 -12.09
C GLN A 657 -8.12 -14.91 -12.94
N ASP A 658 -9.26 -14.68 -12.28
CA ASP A 658 -10.49 -14.31 -12.96
C ASP A 658 -10.36 -12.95 -13.67
N ALA A 659 -9.70 -11.96 -13.06
CA ALA A 659 -9.48 -10.65 -13.68
C ALA A 659 -8.57 -10.71 -14.91
N ARG A 660 -7.51 -11.53 -14.90
CA ARG A 660 -6.57 -11.67 -16.02
C ARG A 660 -7.08 -12.53 -17.17
N GLY A 661 -8.25 -13.18 -17.02
CA GLY A 661 -8.83 -14.02 -18.08
C GLY A 661 -7.99 -15.26 -18.45
N ARG A 662 -6.96 -15.61 -17.66
CA ARG A 662 -6.13 -16.79 -17.94
C ARG A 662 -6.95 -18.05 -17.65
N ARG A 663 -7.41 -18.72 -18.71
CA ARG A 663 -7.78 -20.14 -18.60
C ARG A 663 -6.58 -20.89 -18.06
N THR A 664 -6.75 -21.62 -16.97
CA THR A 664 -5.86 -22.72 -16.62
C THR A 664 -5.69 -23.59 -17.86
N ARG A 665 -4.48 -23.61 -18.44
CA ARG A 665 -4.10 -24.69 -19.34
C ARG A 665 -4.03 -25.92 -18.45
N SER A 666 -5.08 -26.74 -18.52
CA SER A 666 -5.12 -28.09 -17.94
C SER A 666 -4.03 -28.95 -18.53
#